data_AF-A0A961N693-F1
#
_entry.id   AF-A0A961N693-F1
#
_cell.length_a   1.000
_cell.length_b   1.000
_cell.length_c   1.000
_cell.angle_alpha   90.00
_cell.angle_beta   90.00
_cell.angle_gamma   90.00
#
_symmetry.space_group_name_H-M   'P 1'
#
loop_
_entity.id
_entity.type
_entity.pdbx_description
1 polymer ?
#
loop_
_entity_poly.entity_id
_entity_poly.type
_entity_poly.pdbx_seq_one_letter_code
_entity_poly.pdbx_strand_id
1 'polypeptide(L)'
;MRRAGFHRPGSPFADARIDAIRERLQRGETVYIAGLASSGTHNSGVALVEVTQANGPRLILNNEEERFSGNKHTTEFPHRSLDAMRATLRSMGRDIDDIAAFATTWDYPAMFGTLLRTTVEEAPGSLRLLAVPNAIGIDRRRLDQTRRTPRILAKQFGLSEPVPLICLPHHHNHAWFPYASSPFRETDEPVAIGIVDGTGDRGSVSHYVVRNGEMQPLYCNNSVFDSLGAFYSVISSTQGGWTWLSSEGRYMGAAAWGNMDRASNPYYARLRNVLVFSPNGEIHLNRDYANWYRDPFDNPYKQPLIDILGAPLTPDQLWNPDAVLRVEDIQHRPDTQDRLDKAAATQMVLEDALIHIVDHLLRSTGANKLIFSGGVALNALASMRMLEHFNEAWFEAAQGRRTRLHLWVPPTPSDPGVPIGAAWWLAHLAGAPRGAPFTHAFWCGTPSPDDDIAHALDVPDIASMVVGNVASDDGREAVADLIASCVASGGIVALSQGAAETGPRALGHRSIFANPCDPKTRERLNERVKYRESIRPLAPMLTLDAARDFFELEDGASDADYNAYNYMVLTARSKPKARDVIPSVIHADGTGRIQIVREADDPLTHAYLKALGRRIGVEVSVNTSFNVAGPIAQTPEQAVETLRRSKGMDAVFMVASDGTVRAAWHGGERDSGRFTRWHREWMQARSTRV
;
A
#
# COMPACT_ATOMS: atom_id res chain seq x y z
N MET A 1 -8.34 -10.53 29.41
CA MET A 1 -8.17 -9.24 28.71
C MET A 1 -9.24 -8.21 29.06
N ARG A 2 -10.49 -8.59 29.38
CA ARG A 2 -11.54 -7.64 29.84
C ARG A 2 -11.13 -6.71 30.98
N ARG A 3 -10.51 -7.25 32.04
CA ARG A 3 -9.95 -6.44 33.15
C ARG A 3 -8.84 -5.47 32.74
N ALA A 4 -8.26 -5.65 31.55
CA ALA A 4 -7.25 -4.78 30.98
C ALA A 4 -7.84 -3.76 29.99
N GLY A 5 -9.17 -3.68 29.83
CA GLY A 5 -9.85 -2.72 28.97
C GLY A 5 -10.18 -3.20 27.55
N PHE A 6 -10.13 -4.52 27.28
CA PHE A 6 -10.37 -5.09 25.95
C PHE A 6 -11.69 -5.88 25.90
N HIS A 7 -12.56 -5.53 24.96
CA HIS A 7 -13.94 -6.02 24.86
C HIS A 7 -14.22 -6.55 23.46
N ARG A 8 -14.77 -7.75 23.33
CA ARG A 8 -15.20 -8.28 22.02
C ARG A 8 -16.64 -7.86 21.69
N PRO A 9 -17.04 -7.83 20.41
CA PRO A 9 -18.46 -7.82 20.02
C PRO A 9 -19.25 -8.91 20.76
N GLY A 10 -20.49 -8.61 21.17
CA GLY A 10 -21.31 -9.51 22.00
C GLY A 10 -20.96 -9.51 23.49
N SER A 11 -20.08 -8.61 23.93
CA SER A 11 -19.85 -8.37 25.35
C SER A 11 -20.71 -7.20 25.84
N PRO A 12 -21.19 -7.21 27.10
CA PRO A 12 -22.06 -6.15 27.62
C PRO A 12 -21.55 -4.71 27.43
N PHE A 13 -20.23 -4.51 27.41
CA PHE A 13 -19.65 -3.19 27.16
C PHE A 13 -19.72 -2.81 25.68
N ALA A 14 -19.35 -3.73 24.79
CA ALA A 14 -19.36 -3.47 23.35
C ALA A 14 -20.79 -3.25 22.86
N ASP A 15 -21.73 -4.08 23.31
CA ASP A 15 -23.14 -3.99 22.93
C ASP A 15 -23.76 -2.68 23.41
N ALA A 16 -23.57 -2.33 24.70
CA ALA A 16 -24.02 -1.03 25.22
C ALA A 16 -23.41 0.16 24.48
N ARG A 17 -22.15 0.04 24.02
CA ARG A 17 -21.50 1.11 23.27
C ARG A 17 -22.05 1.24 21.85
N ILE A 18 -22.29 0.11 21.18
CA ILE A 18 -22.91 0.06 19.86
C ILE A 18 -24.33 0.62 19.92
N ASP A 19 -25.11 0.25 20.92
CA ASP A 19 -26.47 0.76 21.13
C ASP A 19 -26.47 2.27 21.40
N ALA A 20 -25.56 2.77 22.22
CA ALA A 20 -25.41 4.20 22.45
C ALA A 20 -25.04 4.97 21.17
N ILE A 21 -24.18 4.41 20.31
CA ILE A 21 -23.88 5.01 19.00
C ILE A 21 -25.13 5.00 18.12
N ARG A 22 -25.86 3.88 18.06
CA ARG A 22 -27.10 3.74 17.28
C ARG A 22 -28.13 4.79 17.68
N GLU A 23 -28.38 4.97 18.98
CA GLU A 23 -29.32 5.97 19.49
C GLU A 23 -28.92 7.40 19.11
N ARG A 24 -27.62 7.74 19.20
CA ARG A 24 -27.11 9.05 18.78
C ARG A 24 -27.35 9.28 17.28
N LEU A 25 -27.05 8.29 16.45
CA LEU A 25 -27.30 8.37 15.00
C LEU A 25 -28.79 8.52 14.68
N GLN A 26 -29.66 7.77 15.35
CA GLN A 26 -31.12 7.88 15.19
C GLN A 26 -31.66 9.27 15.59
N ARG A 27 -31.01 9.96 16.52
CA ARG A 27 -31.29 11.37 16.86
C ARG A 27 -30.71 12.38 15.86
N GLY A 28 -30.01 11.92 14.82
CA GLY A 28 -29.35 12.77 13.83
C GLY A 28 -28.03 13.37 14.32
N GLU A 29 -27.46 12.89 15.43
CA GLU A 29 -26.18 13.37 15.92
C GLU A 29 -25.02 12.88 15.04
N THR A 30 -23.94 13.65 15.02
CA THR A 30 -22.66 13.22 14.46
C THR A 30 -21.87 12.44 15.51
N VAL A 31 -21.29 11.31 15.11
CA VAL A 31 -20.50 10.43 15.97
C VAL A 31 -19.10 10.25 15.39
N TYR A 32 -18.07 10.24 16.23
CA TYR A 32 -16.70 9.93 15.82
C TYR A 32 -16.27 8.56 16.34
N ILE A 33 -15.65 7.75 15.48
CA ILE A 33 -15.11 6.42 15.82
C ILE A 33 -13.65 6.37 15.40
N ALA A 34 -12.79 5.89 16.29
CA ALA A 34 -11.36 5.72 16.02
C ALA A 34 -11.01 4.23 15.85
N GLY A 35 -10.35 3.89 14.74
CA GLY A 35 -9.73 2.58 14.53
C GLY A 35 -8.24 2.64 14.88
N LEU A 36 -7.74 1.71 15.68
CA LEU A 36 -6.39 1.75 16.24
C LEU A 36 -5.60 0.47 15.92
N ALA A 37 -4.54 0.62 15.13
CA ALA A 37 -3.48 -0.38 15.03
C ALA A 37 -2.42 -0.08 16.10
N SER A 38 -2.45 -0.87 17.17
CA SER A 38 -1.57 -0.68 18.34
C SER A 38 -0.15 -1.22 18.10
N SER A 39 0.69 -1.15 19.14
CA SER A 39 2.03 -1.73 19.16
C SER A 39 2.02 -3.27 19.01
N GLY A 40 3.16 -3.83 18.61
CA GLY A 40 3.42 -5.28 18.61
C GLY A 40 3.24 -5.95 17.26
N THR A 41 2.38 -5.43 16.39
CA THR A 41 2.30 -5.80 14.97
C THR A 41 2.86 -4.64 14.14
N HIS A 42 3.43 -4.93 12.98
CA HIS A 42 3.91 -3.91 12.05
C HIS A 42 2.77 -3.02 11.54
N ASN A 43 3.12 -1.84 11.01
CA ASN A 43 2.19 -0.85 10.46
C ASN A 43 1.18 -0.30 11.50
N SER A 44 1.67 0.12 12.66
CA SER A 44 0.84 0.83 13.65
C SER A 44 0.35 2.18 13.12
N GLY A 45 -0.80 2.63 13.63
CA GLY A 45 -1.48 3.82 13.13
C GLY A 45 -2.88 3.99 13.68
N VAL A 46 -3.58 5.04 13.22
CA VAL A 46 -4.95 5.35 13.64
C VAL A 46 -5.77 5.92 12.49
N ALA A 47 -7.02 5.47 12.37
CA ALA A 47 -8.03 6.08 11.52
C ALA A 47 -9.08 6.78 12.37
N LEU A 48 -9.59 7.91 11.88
CA LEU A 48 -10.73 8.62 12.47
C LEU A 48 -11.85 8.72 11.44
N VAL A 49 -13.04 8.25 11.82
CA VAL A 49 -14.23 8.25 10.98
C VAL A 49 -15.32 9.08 11.64
N GLU A 50 -15.90 10.00 10.88
CA GLU A 50 -17.12 10.71 11.22
C GLU A 50 -18.32 9.92 10.70
N VAL A 51 -19.35 9.73 11.51
CA VAL A 51 -20.52 8.92 11.17
C VAL A 51 -21.78 9.74 11.37
N THR A 52 -22.63 9.76 10.35
CA THR A 52 -23.96 10.39 10.40
C THR A 52 -25.01 9.43 9.86
N GLN A 53 -26.27 9.60 10.28
CA GLN A 53 -27.37 8.80 9.73
C GLN A 53 -27.71 9.17 8.28
N ALA A 54 -27.43 10.41 7.86
CA ALA A 54 -27.75 10.88 6.51
C ALA A 54 -26.75 10.35 5.47
N ASN A 55 -25.46 10.43 5.78
CA ASN A 55 -24.39 10.16 4.81
C ASN A 55 -23.60 8.89 5.14
N GLY A 56 -23.84 8.27 6.30
CA GLY A 56 -23.03 7.17 6.80
C GLY A 56 -21.65 7.63 7.28
N PRO A 57 -20.68 6.71 7.39
CA PRO A 57 -19.29 7.00 7.70
C PRO A 57 -18.58 7.77 6.57
N ARG A 58 -17.74 8.71 6.99
CA ARG A 58 -16.80 9.51 6.17
C ARG A 58 -15.43 9.47 6.85
N LEU A 59 -14.40 9.08 6.12
CA LEU A 59 -13.04 9.08 6.63
C LEU A 59 -12.56 10.53 6.83
N ILE A 60 -11.95 10.81 7.98
CA ILE A 60 -11.31 12.11 8.27
C ILE A 60 -9.81 12.00 8.04
N LEU A 61 -9.20 10.93 8.56
CA LEU A 61 -7.78 10.63 8.38
C LEU A 61 -7.51 9.14 8.59
N ASN A 62 -6.37 8.69 8.08
CA ASN A 62 -5.75 7.41 8.33
C ASN A 62 -4.23 7.63 8.48
N ASN A 63 -3.80 7.90 9.69
CA ASN A 63 -2.42 8.22 10.02
C ASN A 63 -1.59 6.94 10.22
N GLU A 64 -0.51 6.81 9.45
CA GLU A 64 0.44 5.70 9.54
C GLU A 64 1.67 6.13 10.36
N GLU A 65 1.98 5.43 11.45
CA GLU A 65 3.05 5.87 12.38
C GLU A 65 4.42 5.90 11.70
N GLU A 66 4.66 5.06 10.69
CA GLU A 66 5.92 5.12 9.94
C GLU A 66 6.15 6.46 9.21
N ARG A 67 5.07 7.13 8.77
CA ARG A 67 5.12 8.43 8.08
C ARG A 67 5.60 9.51 9.04
N PHE A 68 5.13 9.48 10.29
CA PHE A 68 5.50 10.47 11.31
C PHE A 68 6.80 10.13 12.04
N SER A 69 7.03 8.85 12.38
CA SER A 69 8.21 8.40 13.13
C SER A 69 9.47 8.34 12.27
N GLY A 70 9.33 8.15 10.96
CA GLY A 70 10.45 7.86 10.06
C GLY A 70 10.97 6.42 10.17
N ASN A 71 10.31 5.56 10.96
CA ASN A 71 10.67 4.16 11.14
C ASN A 71 9.76 3.26 10.28
N LYS A 72 10.31 2.65 9.23
CA LYS A 72 9.56 1.85 8.25
C LYS A 72 9.02 0.56 8.90
N HIS A 73 7.76 0.22 8.62
CA HIS A 73 7.07 -0.95 9.19
C HIS A 73 7.10 -0.97 10.72
N THR A 74 7.01 0.20 11.34
CA THR A 74 7.11 0.33 12.79
C THR A 74 6.11 -0.57 13.52
N THR A 75 6.60 -1.22 14.58
CA THR A 75 5.81 -2.01 15.54
C THR A 75 5.58 -1.23 16.85
N GLU A 76 5.97 0.04 16.89
CA GLU A 76 5.85 0.93 18.05
C GLU A 76 4.40 1.37 18.26
N PHE A 77 4.09 1.79 19.47
CA PHE A 77 2.81 2.41 19.75
C PHE A 77 2.67 3.72 18.96
N PRO A 78 1.53 4.00 18.30
CA PRO A 78 1.41 5.08 17.32
C PRO A 78 1.21 6.46 17.98
N HIS A 79 2.20 6.90 18.76
CA HIS A 79 2.13 8.16 19.52
C HIS A 79 1.90 9.36 18.61
N ARG A 80 2.71 9.50 17.55
CA ARG A 80 2.65 10.69 16.69
C ARG A 80 1.38 10.72 15.84
N SER A 81 0.92 9.55 15.39
CA SER A 81 -0.33 9.42 14.64
C SER A 81 -1.54 9.82 15.49
N LEU A 82 -1.55 9.46 16.78
CA LEU A 82 -2.60 9.83 17.74
C LEU A 82 -2.55 11.33 18.10
N ASP A 83 -1.36 11.90 18.26
CA ASP A 83 -1.20 13.34 18.50
C ASP A 83 -1.69 14.16 17.29
N ALA A 84 -1.34 13.72 16.08
CA ALA A 84 -1.85 14.32 14.85
C ALA A 84 -3.37 14.18 14.71
N MET A 85 -3.94 13.02 15.07
CA MET A 85 -5.40 12.84 15.10
C MET A 85 -6.09 13.80 16.08
N ARG A 86 -5.51 13.97 17.28
CA ARG A 86 -6.04 14.91 18.28
C ARG A 86 -5.96 16.36 17.80
N ALA A 87 -4.87 16.74 17.12
CA ALA A 87 -4.74 18.05 16.53
C ALA A 87 -5.85 18.31 15.47
N THR A 88 -6.14 17.32 14.63
CA THR A 88 -7.26 17.40 13.67
C THR A 88 -8.63 17.51 14.34
N LEU A 89 -8.88 16.76 15.42
CA LEU A 89 -10.12 16.93 16.19
C LEU A 89 -10.26 18.36 16.74
N ARG A 90 -9.17 18.91 17.29
CA ARG A 90 -9.16 20.26 17.86
C ARG A 90 -9.39 21.35 16.81
N SER A 91 -8.88 21.19 15.59
CA SER A 91 -9.18 22.12 14.51
C SER A 91 -10.66 22.08 14.09
N MET A 92 -11.36 20.98 14.36
CA MET A 92 -12.81 20.84 14.17
C MET A 92 -13.63 21.27 15.40
N GLY A 93 -12.99 21.84 16.44
CA GLY A 93 -13.66 22.22 17.69
C GLY A 93 -14.07 21.03 18.57
N ARG A 94 -13.37 19.90 18.44
CA ARG A 94 -13.59 18.63 19.17
C ARG A 94 -12.35 18.24 19.97
N ASP A 95 -12.48 17.32 20.93
CA ASP A 95 -11.34 16.65 21.57
C ASP A 95 -11.62 15.15 21.70
N ILE A 96 -10.74 14.42 22.38
CA ILE A 96 -10.79 12.96 22.52
C ILE A 96 -12.12 12.47 23.12
N ASP A 97 -12.76 13.24 23.99
CA ASP A 97 -14.04 12.88 24.62
C ASP A 97 -15.21 12.82 23.63
N ASP A 98 -15.09 13.45 22.45
CA ASP A 98 -16.08 13.35 21.37
C ASP A 98 -16.02 12.00 20.62
N ILE A 99 -14.93 11.23 20.79
CA ILE A 99 -14.79 9.89 20.19
C ILE A 99 -15.68 8.91 20.96
N ALA A 100 -16.71 8.40 20.30
CA ALA A 100 -17.65 7.47 20.92
C ALA A 100 -17.02 6.11 21.23
N ALA A 101 -16.10 5.63 20.40
CA ALA A 101 -15.44 4.35 20.62
C ALA A 101 -14.08 4.26 19.93
N PHE A 102 -13.19 3.50 20.56
CA PHE A 102 -11.94 3.02 19.98
C PHE A 102 -12.06 1.54 19.64
N ALA A 103 -11.87 1.20 18.37
CA ALA A 103 -11.86 -0.17 17.86
C ALA A 103 -10.43 -0.59 17.53
N THR A 104 -10.01 -1.80 17.92
CA THR A 104 -8.68 -2.31 17.58
C THR A 104 -8.70 -3.12 16.30
N THR A 105 -7.59 -3.09 15.57
CA THR A 105 -7.44 -3.80 14.29
C THR A 105 -7.27 -5.32 14.42
N TRP A 106 -7.20 -5.83 15.64
CA TRP A 106 -7.05 -7.25 15.95
C TRP A 106 -8.02 -7.68 17.04
N ASP A 107 -8.47 -8.93 16.95
CA ASP A 107 -8.97 -9.69 18.09
C ASP A 107 -7.79 -10.26 18.88
N TYR A 108 -7.16 -9.40 19.70
CA TYR A 108 -5.98 -9.78 20.48
C TYR A 108 -6.14 -11.10 21.27
N PRO A 109 -7.26 -11.37 21.98
CA PRO A 109 -7.40 -12.67 22.62
C PRO A 109 -7.42 -13.87 21.66
N ALA A 110 -7.91 -13.70 20.42
CA ALA A 110 -7.85 -14.77 19.41
C ALA A 110 -6.44 -14.92 18.87
N MET A 111 -5.78 -13.79 18.55
CA MET A 111 -4.38 -13.75 18.14
C MET A 111 -3.46 -14.43 19.16
N PHE A 112 -3.60 -14.14 20.46
CA PHE A 112 -2.82 -14.82 21.52
C PHE A 112 -3.07 -16.33 21.55
N GLY A 113 -4.32 -16.76 21.35
CA GLY A 113 -4.66 -18.19 21.25
C GLY A 113 -3.99 -18.86 20.04
N THR A 114 -4.00 -18.17 18.88
CA THR A 114 -3.33 -18.65 17.67
C THR A 114 -1.83 -18.73 17.84
N LEU A 115 -1.17 -17.70 18.38
CA LEU A 115 0.27 -17.72 18.66
C LEU A 115 0.67 -18.87 19.59
N LEU A 116 -0.13 -19.13 20.63
CA LEU A 116 0.10 -20.27 21.54
C LEU A 116 -0.03 -21.60 20.79
N ARG A 117 -1.12 -21.80 20.05
CA ARG A 117 -1.36 -23.00 19.24
C ARG A 117 -0.20 -23.24 18.26
N THR A 118 0.13 -22.23 17.47
CA THR A 118 1.23 -22.23 16.48
C THR A 118 2.58 -22.62 17.10
N THR A 119 2.83 -22.24 18.35
CA THR A 119 4.08 -22.62 19.06
C THR A 119 4.10 -24.09 19.46
N VAL A 120 2.94 -24.71 19.74
CA VAL A 120 2.86 -26.09 20.27
C VAL A 120 2.43 -27.13 19.23
N GLU A 121 1.83 -26.70 18.12
CA GLU A 121 1.27 -27.57 17.07
C GLU A 121 2.29 -28.56 16.50
N GLU A 122 3.56 -28.16 16.45
CA GLU A 122 4.67 -28.91 15.86
C GLU A 122 5.81 -29.14 16.87
N ALA A 123 5.45 -29.23 18.15
CA ALA A 123 6.40 -29.44 19.24
C ALA A 123 7.08 -30.82 19.14
N PRO A 124 8.36 -30.95 19.58
CA PRO A 124 9.17 -29.90 20.19
C PRO A 124 9.85 -28.96 19.17
N GLY A 125 9.79 -29.25 17.87
CA GLY A 125 10.49 -28.47 16.84
C GLY A 125 10.05 -27.00 16.77
N SER A 126 8.76 -26.73 16.89
CA SER A 126 8.20 -25.37 16.86
C SER A 126 8.48 -24.54 18.12
N LEU A 127 9.03 -25.13 19.19
CA LEU A 127 9.43 -24.36 20.37
C LEU A 127 10.53 -23.35 20.07
N ARG A 128 11.28 -23.53 18.97
CA ARG A 128 12.25 -22.53 18.46
C ARG A 128 11.59 -21.19 18.15
N LEU A 129 10.31 -21.16 17.79
CA LEU A 129 9.56 -19.92 17.57
C LEU A 129 9.49 -19.03 18.82
N LEU A 130 9.64 -19.60 20.03
CA LEU A 130 9.72 -18.82 21.27
C LEU A 130 11.01 -18.01 21.38
N ALA A 131 12.09 -18.46 20.75
CA ALA A 131 13.39 -17.79 20.75
C ALA A 131 13.48 -16.68 19.70
N VAL A 132 12.54 -16.64 18.75
CA VAL A 132 12.48 -15.64 17.68
C VAL A 132 11.84 -14.35 18.23
N PRO A 133 12.59 -13.24 18.34
CA PRO A 133 12.05 -11.99 18.90
C PRO A 133 11.07 -11.29 17.95
N ASN A 134 11.28 -11.44 16.63
CA ASN A 134 10.50 -10.83 15.56
C ASN A 134 10.08 -11.89 14.53
N ALA A 135 8.90 -12.49 14.69
CA ALA A 135 8.39 -13.45 13.71
C ALA A 135 7.32 -12.77 12.86
N ILE A 136 7.49 -12.75 11.53
CA ILE A 136 6.46 -12.33 10.56
C ILE A 136 5.83 -10.96 10.88
N GLY A 137 6.66 -9.95 11.20
CA GLY A 137 6.16 -8.61 11.53
C GLY A 137 5.50 -8.46 12.92
N ILE A 138 5.65 -9.46 13.79
CA ILE A 138 5.23 -9.42 15.20
C ILE A 138 6.48 -9.28 16.09
N ASP A 139 6.55 -8.19 16.86
CA ASP A 139 7.56 -7.99 17.91
C ASP A 139 6.99 -8.45 19.25
N ARG A 140 7.54 -9.53 19.80
CA ARG A 140 7.03 -10.15 21.03
C ARG A 140 7.12 -9.24 22.25
N ARG A 141 8.16 -8.40 22.36
CA ARG A 141 8.33 -7.48 23.50
C ARG A 141 7.29 -6.36 23.43
N ARG A 142 7.05 -5.83 22.23
CA ARG A 142 6.05 -4.80 21.97
C ARG A 142 4.62 -5.32 22.00
N LEU A 143 4.41 -6.62 21.75
CA LEU A 143 3.11 -7.26 21.91
C LEU A 143 2.64 -7.33 23.38
N ASP A 144 3.56 -7.37 24.36
CA ASP A 144 3.16 -7.22 25.77
C ASP A 144 2.71 -5.78 26.08
N GLN A 145 3.31 -4.78 25.44
CA GLN A 145 2.89 -3.37 25.55
C GLN A 145 1.44 -3.18 25.11
N THR A 146 0.97 -3.95 24.13
CA THR A 146 -0.43 -3.93 23.66
C THR A 146 -1.41 -4.12 24.81
N ARG A 147 -1.10 -4.96 25.82
CA ARG A 147 -1.99 -5.17 26.99
C ARG A 147 -2.17 -3.92 27.85
N ARG A 148 -1.30 -2.92 27.68
CA ARG A 148 -1.30 -1.64 28.40
C ARG A 148 -1.88 -0.51 27.56
N THR A 149 -2.27 -0.75 26.30
CA THR A 149 -2.78 0.28 25.38
C THR A 149 -3.88 1.16 26.00
N PRO A 150 -4.91 0.63 26.69
CA PRO A 150 -5.92 1.45 27.37
C PRO A 150 -5.34 2.50 28.34
N ARG A 151 -4.29 2.13 29.08
CA ARG A 151 -3.62 3.04 30.03
C ARG A 151 -2.66 4.01 29.34
N ILE A 152 -2.00 3.57 28.26
CA ILE A 152 -1.13 4.43 27.45
C ILE A 152 -1.96 5.54 26.81
N LEU A 153 -3.11 5.19 26.22
CA LEU A 153 -4.06 6.16 25.65
C LEU A 153 -4.53 7.15 26.71
N ALA A 154 -4.97 6.67 27.88
CA ALA A 154 -5.41 7.53 28.96
C ALA A 154 -4.31 8.52 29.38
N LYS A 155 -3.07 8.03 29.56
CA LYS A 155 -1.93 8.89 29.89
C LYS A 155 -1.63 9.92 28.80
N GLN A 156 -1.62 9.51 27.53
CA GLN A 156 -1.31 10.41 26.40
C GLN A 156 -2.38 11.50 26.25
N PHE A 157 -3.66 11.15 26.47
CA PHE A 157 -4.76 12.10 26.32
C PHE A 157 -5.07 12.90 27.60
N GLY A 158 -4.46 12.55 28.74
CA GLY A 158 -4.68 13.21 30.02
C GLY A 158 -5.99 12.79 30.70
N LEU A 159 -6.47 11.58 30.42
CA LEU A 159 -7.71 11.03 30.98
C LEU A 159 -7.44 10.32 32.31
N SER A 160 -8.39 10.42 33.26
CA SER A 160 -8.28 9.79 34.57
C SER A 160 -8.46 8.27 34.54
N GLU A 161 -9.21 7.77 33.55
CA GLU A 161 -9.57 6.36 33.42
C GLU A 161 -8.97 5.74 32.13
N PRO A 162 -8.63 4.42 32.14
CA PRO A 162 -8.18 3.72 30.95
C PRO A 162 -9.22 3.76 29.82
N VAL A 163 -8.78 4.01 28.58
CA VAL A 163 -9.65 4.04 27.40
C VAL A 163 -10.06 2.62 27.01
N PRO A 164 -11.36 2.24 27.11
CA PRO A 164 -11.79 0.90 26.73
C PRO A 164 -11.72 0.71 25.21
N LEU A 165 -11.39 -0.51 24.80
CA LEU A 165 -11.15 -0.88 23.41
C LEU A 165 -12.07 -2.02 22.97
N ILE A 166 -12.66 -1.88 21.80
CA ILE A 166 -13.47 -2.94 21.16
C ILE A 166 -12.59 -3.72 20.17
N CYS A 167 -12.36 -5.00 20.45
CA CYS A 167 -11.53 -5.91 19.66
C CYS A 167 -12.26 -6.47 18.45
N LEU A 168 -11.86 -6.06 17.26
CA LEU A 168 -12.47 -6.47 16.00
C LEU A 168 -11.51 -7.40 15.21
N PRO A 169 -11.99 -8.55 14.70
CA PRO A 169 -11.18 -9.43 13.85
C PRO A 169 -10.47 -8.75 12.68
N HIS A 170 -9.17 -8.98 12.58
CA HIS A 170 -8.24 -8.45 11.60
C HIS A 170 -8.66 -8.68 10.15
N HIS A 171 -8.92 -9.93 9.76
CA HIS A 171 -9.35 -10.21 8.38
C HIS A 171 -10.73 -9.64 8.05
N HIS A 172 -11.59 -9.45 9.05
CA HIS A 172 -12.89 -8.83 8.83
C HIS A 172 -12.75 -7.33 8.62
N ASN A 173 -11.87 -6.67 9.37
CA ASN A 173 -11.48 -5.28 9.12
C ASN A 173 -10.84 -5.11 7.72
N HIS A 174 -9.97 -6.04 7.30
CA HIS A 174 -9.44 -6.14 5.94
C HIS A 174 -10.52 -6.36 4.86
N ALA A 175 -11.70 -6.87 5.20
CA ALA A 175 -12.81 -7.02 4.27
C ALA A 175 -13.70 -5.77 4.21
N TRP A 176 -13.95 -5.13 5.36
CA TRP A 176 -14.83 -3.97 5.45
C TRP A 176 -14.30 -2.72 4.77
N PHE A 177 -13.03 -2.37 4.96
CA PHE A 177 -12.47 -1.18 4.30
C PHE A 177 -12.50 -1.31 2.76
N PRO A 178 -12.03 -2.41 2.17
CA PRO A 178 -12.05 -2.57 0.71
C PRO A 178 -13.47 -2.66 0.16
N TYR A 179 -14.40 -3.30 0.87
CA TYR A 179 -15.81 -3.29 0.49
C TYR A 179 -16.42 -1.87 0.52
N ALA A 180 -16.20 -1.12 1.60
CA ALA A 180 -16.70 0.23 1.75
C ALA A 180 -16.15 1.21 0.70
N SER A 181 -14.87 1.07 0.35
CA SER A 181 -14.21 1.85 -0.70
C SER A 181 -14.51 1.36 -2.11
N SER A 182 -15.12 0.17 -2.27
CA SER A 182 -15.33 -0.42 -3.60
C SER A 182 -16.50 0.19 -4.36
N PRO A 183 -16.43 0.15 -5.70
CA PRO A 183 -17.59 0.42 -6.57
C PRO A 183 -18.68 -0.65 -6.47
N PHE A 184 -18.40 -1.81 -5.88
CA PHE A 184 -19.32 -2.95 -5.84
C PHE A 184 -20.30 -2.88 -4.66
N ARG A 185 -20.27 -1.82 -3.86
CA ARG A 185 -21.06 -1.72 -2.64
C ARG A 185 -22.58 -1.59 -2.87
N GLU A 186 -23.01 -1.14 -4.05
CA GLU A 186 -24.41 -0.88 -4.42
C GLU A 186 -24.99 -1.92 -5.38
N THR A 187 -24.24 -2.98 -5.70
CA THR A 187 -24.72 -4.05 -6.57
C THR A 187 -25.63 -5.04 -5.83
N ASP A 188 -26.67 -5.51 -6.53
CA ASP A 188 -27.51 -6.63 -6.07
C ASP A 188 -26.85 -8.00 -6.32
N GLU A 189 -25.92 -8.07 -7.29
CA GLU A 189 -25.12 -9.27 -7.51
C GLU A 189 -24.19 -9.59 -6.32
N PRO A 190 -23.90 -10.88 -6.05
CA PRO A 190 -22.94 -11.27 -5.03
C PRO A 190 -21.54 -10.67 -5.30
N VAL A 191 -20.92 -10.14 -4.24
CA VAL A 191 -19.52 -9.68 -4.26
C VAL A 191 -18.68 -10.63 -3.44
N ALA A 192 -17.71 -11.28 -4.08
CA ALA A 192 -16.72 -12.10 -3.38
C ALA A 192 -15.62 -11.22 -2.80
N ILE A 193 -15.13 -11.55 -1.61
CA ILE A 193 -13.98 -10.90 -1.00
C ILE A 193 -12.96 -11.96 -0.61
N GLY A 194 -11.76 -11.86 -1.18
CA GLY A 194 -10.61 -12.71 -0.87
C GLY A 194 -9.58 -11.94 -0.06
N ILE A 195 -9.34 -12.36 1.18
CA ILE A 195 -8.29 -11.83 2.04
C ILE A 195 -7.14 -12.83 2.07
N VAL A 196 -5.99 -12.45 1.51
CA VAL A 196 -4.77 -13.28 1.51
C VAL A 196 -3.63 -12.48 2.11
N ASP A 197 -3.18 -12.91 3.28
CA ASP A 197 -2.31 -12.12 4.13
C ASP A 197 -1.14 -12.92 4.72
N GLY A 198 -0.21 -12.21 5.37
CA GLY A 198 0.86 -12.82 6.14
C GLY A 198 0.33 -13.56 7.36
N THR A 199 -0.47 -12.90 8.19
CA THR A 199 -1.03 -13.46 9.43
C THR A 199 -2.29 -12.70 9.82
N GLY A 200 -3.33 -13.40 10.25
CA GLY A 200 -4.52 -12.83 10.90
C GLY A 200 -4.77 -13.44 12.27
N ASP A 201 -5.90 -13.13 12.90
CA ASP A 201 -6.17 -13.57 14.28
C ASP A 201 -6.24 -15.10 14.42
N ARG A 202 -6.62 -15.80 13.34
CA ARG A 202 -6.85 -17.26 13.29
C ARG A 202 -6.09 -17.96 12.17
N GLY A 203 -5.86 -17.29 11.06
CA GLY A 203 -5.23 -17.85 9.87
C GLY A 203 -4.77 -16.75 8.92
N SER A 204 -4.27 -17.12 7.76
CA SER A 204 -3.69 -16.22 6.74
C SER A 204 -4.55 -16.04 5.48
N VAL A 205 -5.60 -16.85 5.33
CA VAL A 205 -6.54 -16.76 4.20
C VAL A 205 -7.96 -16.73 4.75
N SER A 206 -8.79 -15.80 4.25
CA SER A 206 -10.21 -15.74 4.60
C SER A 206 -11.06 -15.29 3.43
N HIS A 207 -12.25 -15.88 3.32
CA HIS A 207 -13.21 -15.58 2.26
C HIS A 207 -14.50 -15.06 2.84
N TYR A 208 -15.08 -14.07 2.16
CA TYR A 208 -16.39 -13.53 2.46
C TYR A 208 -17.20 -13.42 1.17
N VAL A 209 -18.51 -13.39 1.33
CA VAL A 209 -19.43 -12.97 0.28
C VAL A 209 -20.33 -11.89 0.84
N VAL A 210 -20.57 -10.85 0.03
CA VAL A 210 -21.56 -9.83 0.34
C VAL A 210 -22.77 -10.04 -0.54
N ARG A 211 -23.96 -10.10 0.08
CA ARG A 211 -25.25 -10.16 -0.61
C ARG A 211 -26.18 -9.14 0.03
N ASN A 212 -26.80 -8.27 -0.78
CA ASN A 212 -27.66 -7.19 -0.28
C ASN A 212 -26.95 -6.28 0.76
N GLY A 213 -25.62 -6.18 0.66
CA GLY A 213 -24.75 -5.47 1.60
C GLY A 213 -24.53 -6.11 2.96
N GLU A 214 -25.01 -7.33 3.16
CA GLU A 214 -24.68 -8.15 4.33
C GLU A 214 -23.43 -8.97 4.02
N MET A 215 -22.36 -8.73 4.80
CA MET A 215 -21.09 -9.45 4.65
C MET A 215 -21.11 -10.75 5.46
N GLN A 216 -21.06 -11.88 4.78
CA GLN A 216 -21.01 -13.21 5.39
C GLN A 216 -19.60 -13.80 5.29
N PRO A 217 -18.97 -14.21 6.41
CA PRO A 217 -17.76 -15.03 6.39
C PRO A 217 -18.08 -16.43 5.86
N LEU A 218 -17.27 -16.92 4.91
CA LEU A 218 -17.40 -18.25 4.32
C LEU A 218 -16.32 -19.21 4.80
N TYR A 219 -15.08 -18.72 4.91
CA TYR A 219 -13.92 -19.57 5.16
C TYR A 219 -12.82 -18.82 5.90
N CYS A 220 -12.08 -19.55 6.75
CA CYS A 220 -10.80 -19.17 7.30
C CYS A 220 -9.94 -20.43 7.40
N ASN A 221 -8.72 -20.39 6.87
CA ASN A 221 -7.83 -21.57 6.82
C ASN A 221 -7.32 -22.01 8.21
N ASN A 222 -7.55 -21.21 9.26
CA ASN A 222 -7.10 -21.48 10.62
C ASN A 222 -5.61 -21.85 10.71
N SER A 223 -4.77 -21.33 9.81
CA SER A 223 -3.35 -21.64 9.75
C SER A 223 -2.57 -20.40 9.34
N VAL A 224 -1.50 -20.09 10.07
CA VAL A 224 -0.58 -18.97 9.75
C VAL A 224 0.63 -19.44 8.94
N PHE A 225 0.90 -20.76 8.92
CA PHE A 225 2.02 -21.35 8.20
C PHE A 225 1.71 -21.67 6.75
N ASP A 226 0.42 -21.85 6.43
CA ASP A 226 -0.09 -21.99 5.07
C ASP A 226 -0.27 -20.61 4.38
N SER A 227 0.42 -19.58 4.87
CA SER A 227 0.38 -18.23 4.33
C SER A 227 1.14 -18.14 3.01
N LEU A 228 0.44 -17.67 1.97
CA LEU A 228 1.07 -17.26 0.71
C LEU A 228 1.97 -16.03 0.89
N GLY A 229 1.66 -15.17 1.86
CA GLY A 229 2.53 -14.07 2.27
C GLY A 229 3.85 -14.60 2.85
N ALA A 230 3.81 -15.58 3.74
CA ALA A 230 5.01 -16.22 4.28
C ALA A 230 5.81 -16.96 3.21
N PHE A 231 5.15 -17.74 2.35
CA PHE A 231 5.78 -18.42 1.21
C PHE A 231 6.60 -17.43 0.35
N TYR A 232 5.97 -16.32 -0.05
CA TYR A 232 6.64 -15.34 -0.90
C TYR A 232 7.73 -14.57 -0.15
N SER A 233 7.50 -14.20 1.11
CA SER A 233 8.45 -13.41 1.93
C SER A 233 9.72 -14.20 2.26
N VAL A 234 9.58 -15.48 2.65
CA VAL A 234 10.71 -16.36 2.98
C VAL A 234 11.60 -16.56 1.76
N ILE A 235 11.02 -16.94 0.62
CA ILE A 235 11.79 -17.20 -0.60
C ILE A 235 12.41 -15.92 -1.14
N SER A 236 11.63 -14.84 -1.28
CA SER A 236 12.15 -13.57 -1.79
C SER A 236 13.26 -12.98 -0.91
N SER A 237 13.21 -13.16 0.41
CA SER A 237 14.25 -12.67 1.31
C SER A 237 15.53 -13.48 1.18
N THR A 238 15.43 -14.81 1.29
CA THR A 238 16.60 -15.69 1.31
C THR A 238 17.22 -15.91 -0.07
N GLN A 239 16.52 -15.60 -1.16
CA GLN A 239 17.04 -15.67 -2.52
C GLN A 239 17.30 -14.29 -3.14
N GLY A 240 16.66 -13.23 -2.63
CA GLY A 240 16.85 -11.86 -3.12
C GLY A 240 17.85 -11.04 -2.29
N GLY A 241 18.17 -11.45 -1.07
CA GLY A 241 19.15 -10.77 -0.21
C GLY A 241 18.61 -9.56 0.55
N TRP A 242 17.29 -9.42 0.66
CA TRP A 242 16.63 -8.40 1.47
C TRP A 242 15.93 -9.01 2.67
N THR A 243 15.59 -8.18 3.65
CA THR A 243 14.78 -8.58 4.80
C THR A 243 13.30 -8.67 4.44
N TRP A 244 12.56 -9.44 5.23
CA TRP A 244 11.10 -9.57 5.14
C TRP A 244 10.44 -8.18 5.24
N LEU A 245 9.27 -8.00 4.63
CA LEU A 245 8.57 -6.72 4.43
C LEU A 245 9.32 -5.72 3.52
N SER A 246 10.49 -6.10 3.02
CA SER A 246 11.29 -5.29 2.11
C SER A 246 11.74 -6.06 0.86
N SER A 247 11.58 -7.38 0.80
CA SER A 247 12.00 -8.22 -0.32
C SER A 247 10.91 -8.37 -1.38
N GLU A 248 9.64 -8.45 -0.97
CA GLU A 248 8.54 -8.99 -1.76
C GLU A 248 8.31 -8.15 -3.03
N GLY A 249 8.15 -6.84 -2.87
CA GLY A 249 7.96 -5.94 -4.01
C GLY A 249 9.19 -5.83 -4.93
N ARG A 250 10.40 -6.08 -4.40
CA ARG A 250 11.64 -6.09 -5.19
C ARG A 250 11.77 -7.37 -6.01
N TYR A 251 11.45 -8.50 -5.40
CA TYR A 251 11.47 -9.81 -6.02
C TYR A 251 10.39 -9.96 -7.08
N MET A 252 9.21 -9.37 -6.85
CA MET A 252 8.18 -9.20 -7.88
C MET A 252 8.71 -8.41 -9.07
N GLY A 253 9.47 -7.32 -8.85
CA GLY A 253 10.12 -6.58 -9.94
C GLY A 253 11.19 -7.38 -10.67
N ALA A 254 11.91 -8.26 -9.95
CA ALA A 254 12.91 -9.14 -10.53
C ALA A 254 12.29 -10.22 -11.45
N ALA A 255 11.06 -10.69 -11.16
CA ALA A 255 10.37 -11.67 -11.98
C ALA A 255 10.22 -11.24 -13.46
N ALA A 256 10.08 -9.93 -13.73
CA ALA A 256 9.98 -9.39 -15.09
C ALA A 256 11.25 -9.58 -15.94
N TRP A 257 12.37 -9.97 -15.33
CA TRP A 257 13.65 -10.26 -16.01
C TRP A 257 13.95 -11.76 -16.12
N GLY A 258 13.16 -12.62 -15.47
CA GLY A 258 13.30 -14.07 -15.53
C GLY A 258 12.41 -14.70 -16.59
N ASN A 259 12.57 -16.01 -16.79
CA ASN A 259 11.68 -16.79 -17.64
C ASN A 259 10.29 -16.95 -17.00
N MET A 260 9.32 -16.13 -17.42
CA MET A 260 7.92 -16.15 -16.97
C MET A 260 7.02 -17.15 -17.74
N ASP A 261 7.61 -18.13 -18.43
CA ASP A 261 6.88 -19.21 -19.07
C ASP A 261 6.92 -20.50 -18.20
N ARG A 262 5.74 -20.94 -17.78
CA ARG A 262 5.54 -22.15 -16.95
C ARG A 262 6.08 -23.42 -17.60
N ALA A 263 6.11 -23.50 -18.94
CA ALA A 263 6.57 -24.69 -19.67
C ALA A 263 8.09 -24.76 -19.79
N SER A 264 8.76 -23.61 -19.93
CA SER A 264 10.19 -23.55 -20.19
C SER A 264 11.04 -23.12 -18.98
N ASN A 265 10.44 -22.55 -17.94
CA ASN A 265 11.17 -22.18 -16.73
C ASN A 265 11.71 -23.43 -16.00
N PRO A 266 13.03 -23.50 -15.72
CA PRO A 266 13.67 -24.70 -15.19
C PRO A 266 13.28 -25.06 -13.75
N TYR A 267 12.72 -24.11 -13.00
CA TYR A 267 12.41 -24.27 -11.57
C TYR A 267 10.93 -24.48 -11.30
N TYR A 268 10.07 -23.88 -12.12
CA TYR A 268 8.63 -23.78 -11.87
C TYR A 268 7.97 -25.12 -11.49
N ALA A 269 8.15 -26.16 -12.33
CA ALA A 269 7.44 -27.42 -12.14
C ALA A 269 7.78 -28.12 -10.82
N ARG A 270 9.04 -28.04 -10.38
CA ARG A 270 9.51 -28.59 -9.10
C ARG A 270 9.10 -27.70 -7.93
N LEU A 271 9.22 -26.37 -8.08
CA LEU A 271 8.92 -25.40 -7.04
C LEU A 271 7.44 -25.36 -6.68
N ARG A 272 6.54 -25.64 -7.64
CA ARG A 272 5.10 -25.75 -7.41
C ARG A 272 4.75 -26.71 -6.27
N ASN A 273 5.55 -27.76 -6.06
CA ASN A 273 5.31 -28.77 -5.02
C ASN A 273 5.54 -28.27 -3.59
N VAL A 274 6.10 -27.06 -3.40
CA VAL A 274 6.21 -26.41 -2.08
C VAL A 274 4.82 -26.12 -1.49
N LEU A 275 3.80 -26.01 -2.34
CA LEU A 275 2.42 -25.80 -1.94
C LEU A 275 1.57 -27.00 -2.39
N VAL A 276 0.72 -27.49 -1.49
CA VAL A 276 -0.28 -28.52 -1.78
C VAL A 276 -1.60 -27.84 -2.06
N PHE A 277 -2.16 -28.11 -3.25
CA PHE A 277 -3.42 -27.55 -3.71
C PHE A 277 -4.50 -28.58 -3.41
N SER A 278 -5.21 -28.38 -2.32
CA SER A 278 -6.29 -29.27 -1.86
C SER A 278 -7.62 -28.91 -2.55
N PRO A 279 -8.60 -29.83 -2.58
CA PRO A 279 -9.96 -29.50 -2.99
C PRO A 279 -10.52 -28.29 -2.23
N ASN A 280 -11.56 -27.66 -2.77
CA ASN A 280 -12.23 -26.50 -2.15
C ASN A 280 -11.36 -25.25 -1.98
N GLY A 281 -10.39 -25.04 -2.89
CA GLY A 281 -9.56 -23.82 -2.89
C GLY A 281 -8.59 -23.72 -1.73
N GLU A 282 -8.36 -24.81 -0.98
CA GLU A 282 -7.42 -24.81 0.14
C GLU A 282 -5.97 -24.96 -0.35
N ILE A 283 -5.06 -24.22 0.29
CA ILE A 283 -3.62 -24.31 0.07
C ILE A 283 -2.96 -24.68 1.39
N HIS A 284 -2.04 -25.64 1.34
CA HIS A 284 -1.20 -26.01 2.47
C HIS A 284 0.27 -25.93 2.13
N LEU A 285 1.08 -25.60 3.13
CA LEU A 285 2.51 -25.71 3.05
C LEU A 285 2.93 -27.17 2.96
N ASN A 286 3.70 -27.52 1.93
CA ASN A 286 4.33 -28.83 1.87
C ASN A 286 5.49 -28.90 2.87
N ARG A 287 5.25 -29.54 4.02
CA ARG A 287 6.22 -29.69 5.10
C ARG A 287 7.42 -30.56 4.72
N ASP A 288 7.41 -31.28 3.60
CA ASP A 288 8.59 -32.02 3.11
C ASP A 288 9.62 -31.12 2.41
N TYR A 289 9.18 -29.95 1.93
CA TYR A 289 10.02 -28.96 1.25
C TYR A 289 10.41 -27.82 2.17
N ALA A 290 9.47 -27.33 2.96
CA ALA A 290 9.63 -26.14 3.79
C ALA A 290 9.76 -26.47 5.28
N ASN A 291 10.34 -25.53 6.04
CA ASN A 291 10.54 -25.66 7.48
C ASN A 291 10.29 -24.33 8.25
N TRP A 292 9.76 -23.30 7.59
CA TRP A 292 9.46 -22.02 8.25
C TRP A 292 8.36 -22.07 9.32
N TYR A 293 7.65 -23.19 9.44
CA TYR A 293 6.74 -23.45 10.56
C TYR A 293 7.47 -23.82 11.87
N ARG A 294 8.79 -24.07 11.82
CA ARG A 294 9.64 -24.34 12.98
C ARG A 294 10.79 -23.35 13.10
N ASP A 295 11.43 -23.07 11.97
CA ASP A 295 12.68 -22.31 11.91
C ASP A 295 12.69 -21.39 10.66
N PRO A 296 11.92 -20.29 10.67
CA PRO A 296 11.73 -19.43 9.50
C PRO A 296 12.95 -18.61 9.08
N PHE A 297 13.94 -18.45 9.95
CA PHE A 297 15.07 -17.54 9.72
C PHE A 297 16.38 -18.28 9.47
N ASP A 298 16.70 -19.30 10.28
CA ASP A 298 17.99 -19.96 10.20
C ASP A 298 17.95 -21.16 9.25
N ASN A 299 16.87 -21.96 9.30
CA ASN A 299 16.73 -23.18 8.51
C ASN A 299 15.34 -23.28 7.84
N PRO A 300 14.97 -22.35 6.95
CA PRO A 300 13.62 -22.31 6.38
C PRO A 300 13.34 -23.43 5.37
N TYR A 301 14.37 -24.09 4.83
CA TYR A 301 14.26 -25.08 3.76
C TYR A 301 14.65 -26.48 4.24
N LYS A 302 13.97 -27.49 3.70
CA LYS A 302 14.45 -28.88 3.71
C LYS A 302 15.18 -29.18 2.40
N GLN A 303 15.87 -30.33 2.36
CA GLN A 303 16.71 -30.73 1.23
C GLN A 303 16.02 -30.61 -0.15
N PRO A 304 14.75 -31.06 -0.34
CA PRO A 304 14.11 -30.94 -1.66
C PRO A 304 13.99 -29.51 -2.17
N LEU A 305 13.80 -28.53 -1.28
CA LEU A 305 13.73 -27.12 -1.65
C LEU A 305 15.12 -26.51 -1.87
N ILE A 306 16.13 -26.96 -1.12
CA ILE A 306 17.54 -26.61 -1.34
C ILE A 306 17.99 -27.10 -2.72
N ASP A 307 17.57 -28.28 -3.15
CA ASP A 307 17.89 -28.84 -4.48
C ASP A 307 17.22 -28.08 -5.64
N ILE A 308 16.26 -27.20 -5.35
CA ILE A 308 15.56 -26.36 -6.33
C ILE A 308 16.15 -24.95 -6.33
N LEU A 309 16.19 -24.30 -5.17
CA LEU A 309 16.54 -22.89 -5.05
C LEU A 309 18.02 -22.66 -4.73
N GLY A 310 18.68 -23.66 -4.14
CA GLY A 310 19.96 -23.51 -3.47
C GLY A 310 19.80 -23.27 -1.96
N ALA A 311 20.92 -23.17 -1.26
CA ALA A 311 20.91 -22.86 0.17
C ALA A 311 20.30 -21.47 0.43
N PRO A 312 19.51 -21.29 1.50
CA PRO A 312 18.99 -19.98 1.87
C PRO A 312 20.12 -19.09 2.38
N LEU A 313 20.05 -17.79 2.08
CA LEU A 313 20.88 -16.79 2.78
C LEU A 313 20.47 -16.72 4.25
N THR A 314 21.46 -16.63 5.14
CA THR A 314 21.25 -16.46 6.58
C THR A 314 20.97 -15.00 6.93
N PRO A 315 20.36 -14.70 8.10
CA PRO A 315 20.02 -13.33 8.49
C PRO A 315 21.18 -12.32 8.45
N ASP A 316 22.40 -12.76 8.78
CA ASP A 316 23.63 -11.95 8.74
C ASP A 316 24.14 -11.68 7.31
N GLN A 317 23.64 -12.41 6.31
CA GLN A 317 23.95 -12.24 4.89
C GLN A 317 22.94 -11.34 4.15
N LEU A 318 21.83 -10.98 4.81
CA LEU A 318 20.81 -10.08 4.22
C LEU A 318 21.30 -8.62 4.20
N TRP A 319 20.64 -7.79 3.40
CA TRP A 319 21.06 -6.40 3.08
C TRP A 319 22.35 -6.30 2.24
N ASN A 320 22.62 -7.32 1.44
CA ASN A 320 23.67 -7.29 0.41
C ASN A 320 23.11 -7.57 -0.99
N PRO A 321 22.14 -6.77 -1.49
CA PRO A 321 21.43 -7.09 -2.72
C PRO A 321 22.32 -7.05 -3.96
N ASP A 322 23.36 -6.23 -3.94
CA ASP A 322 24.35 -6.19 -5.01
C ASP A 322 25.20 -7.47 -5.04
N ALA A 323 25.32 -8.26 -3.96
CA ALA A 323 25.92 -9.59 -4.06
C ALA A 323 24.94 -10.63 -4.62
N VAL A 324 23.63 -10.31 -4.67
CA VAL A 324 22.55 -11.27 -4.88
C VAL A 324 21.82 -11.08 -6.22
N LEU A 325 21.37 -9.88 -6.59
CA LEU A 325 20.60 -9.63 -7.82
C LEU A 325 21.04 -8.36 -8.55
N ARG A 326 22.19 -8.39 -9.24
CA ARG A 326 22.67 -7.30 -10.12
C ARG A 326 22.23 -7.50 -11.57
N VAL A 327 21.12 -6.90 -11.97
CA VAL A 327 20.64 -7.02 -13.37
C VAL A 327 21.45 -6.25 -14.40
N GLU A 328 22.27 -5.29 -13.99
CA GLU A 328 23.25 -4.65 -14.89
C GLU A 328 24.22 -5.66 -15.50
N ASP A 329 24.47 -6.77 -14.80
CA ASP A 329 25.36 -7.85 -15.25
C ASP A 329 24.60 -9.05 -15.83
N ILE A 330 23.30 -8.95 -16.14
CA ILE A 330 22.49 -10.10 -16.58
C ILE A 330 23.07 -10.78 -17.84
N GLN A 331 23.68 -10.00 -18.73
CA GLN A 331 24.35 -10.49 -19.94
C GLN A 331 25.76 -11.04 -19.68
N HIS A 332 26.36 -10.70 -18.54
CA HIS A 332 27.78 -10.97 -18.23
C HIS A 332 27.97 -12.03 -17.15
N ARG A 333 26.93 -12.38 -16.38
CA ARG A 333 27.00 -13.40 -15.34
C ARG A 333 25.82 -14.40 -15.39
N PRO A 334 26.07 -15.68 -15.71
CA PRO A 334 25.04 -16.72 -15.74
C PRO A 334 24.28 -16.93 -14.41
N ASP A 335 24.91 -16.64 -13.27
CA ASP A 335 24.26 -16.74 -11.96
C ASP A 335 23.18 -15.68 -11.72
N THR A 336 23.20 -14.59 -12.49
CA THR A 336 22.14 -13.57 -12.42
C THR A 336 20.88 -14.06 -13.09
N GLN A 337 20.95 -14.63 -14.31
CA GLN A 337 19.78 -15.20 -14.98
C GLN A 337 19.15 -16.33 -14.16
N ASP A 338 19.99 -17.20 -13.59
CA ASP A 338 19.55 -18.28 -12.70
C ASP A 338 18.65 -17.78 -11.55
N ARG A 339 19.08 -16.72 -10.86
CA ARG A 339 18.35 -16.15 -9.73
C ARG A 339 17.07 -15.43 -10.16
N LEU A 340 17.06 -14.83 -11.34
CA LEU A 340 15.87 -14.21 -11.93
C LEU A 340 14.83 -15.26 -12.35
N ASP A 341 15.27 -16.40 -12.89
CA ASP A 341 14.38 -17.52 -13.23
C ASP A 341 13.73 -18.13 -11.99
N LYS A 342 14.45 -18.17 -10.85
CA LYS A 342 13.87 -18.54 -9.54
C LYS A 342 12.83 -17.52 -9.05
N ALA A 343 13.07 -16.22 -9.27
CA ALA A 343 12.11 -15.19 -8.94
C ALA A 343 10.83 -15.32 -9.78
N ALA A 344 10.98 -15.51 -11.09
CA ALA A 344 9.89 -15.79 -12.01
C ALA A 344 9.11 -17.07 -11.62
N ALA A 345 9.81 -18.16 -11.29
CA ALA A 345 9.18 -19.39 -10.83
C ALA A 345 8.35 -19.19 -9.55
N THR A 346 8.90 -18.46 -8.56
CA THR A 346 8.20 -18.15 -7.31
C THR A 346 6.95 -17.33 -7.55
N GLN A 347 7.03 -16.34 -8.45
CA GLN A 347 5.91 -15.52 -8.87
C GLN A 347 4.81 -16.36 -9.55
N MET A 348 5.17 -17.24 -10.49
CA MET A 348 4.19 -18.12 -11.16
C MET A 348 3.53 -19.12 -10.20
N VAL A 349 4.24 -19.63 -9.19
CA VAL A 349 3.65 -20.50 -8.15
C VAL A 349 2.67 -19.72 -7.28
N LEU A 350 2.97 -18.47 -6.92
CA LEU A 350 2.04 -17.60 -6.20
C LEU A 350 0.77 -17.33 -7.01
N GLU A 351 0.91 -17.01 -8.30
CA GLU A 351 -0.21 -16.79 -9.22
C GLU A 351 -1.14 -17.98 -9.29
N ASP A 352 -0.59 -19.19 -9.46
CA ASP A 352 -1.37 -20.42 -9.53
C ASP A 352 -2.11 -20.71 -8.22
N ALA A 353 -1.47 -20.46 -7.07
CA ALA A 353 -2.10 -20.63 -5.77
C ALA A 353 -3.27 -19.65 -5.56
N LEU A 354 -3.12 -18.40 -5.99
CA LEU A 354 -4.19 -17.41 -5.94
C LEU A 354 -5.34 -17.74 -6.89
N ILE A 355 -5.03 -18.19 -8.11
CA ILE A 355 -6.05 -18.69 -9.06
C ILE A 355 -6.82 -19.84 -8.44
N HIS A 356 -6.14 -20.81 -7.81
CA HIS A 356 -6.81 -21.96 -7.16
C HIS A 356 -7.78 -21.52 -6.06
N ILE A 357 -7.37 -20.59 -5.21
CA ILE A 357 -8.19 -20.02 -4.14
C ILE A 357 -9.42 -19.29 -4.74
N VAL A 358 -9.18 -18.42 -5.73
CA VAL A 358 -10.23 -17.58 -6.31
C VAL A 358 -11.19 -18.37 -7.19
N ASP A 359 -10.74 -19.38 -7.93
CA ASP A 359 -11.60 -20.26 -8.73
C ASP A 359 -12.67 -20.90 -7.83
N HIS A 360 -12.28 -21.45 -6.68
CA HIS A 360 -13.22 -22.00 -5.72
C HIS A 360 -14.17 -20.94 -5.15
N LEU A 361 -13.65 -19.75 -4.81
CA LEU A 361 -14.46 -18.66 -4.27
C LEU A 361 -15.53 -18.19 -5.29
N LEU A 362 -15.16 -18.01 -6.55
CA LEU A 362 -16.08 -17.60 -7.61
C LEU A 362 -17.12 -18.68 -7.89
N ARG A 363 -16.73 -19.97 -7.98
CA ARG A 363 -17.66 -21.10 -8.19
C ARG A 363 -18.64 -21.27 -7.03
N SER A 364 -18.18 -21.13 -5.79
CA SER A 364 -19.01 -21.33 -4.60
C SER A 364 -19.99 -20.18 -4.34
N THR A 365 -19.63 -18.96 -4.76
CA THR A 365 -20.47 -17.77 -4.52
C THR A 365 -21.36 -17.41 -5.70
N GLY A 366 -20.98 -17.79 -6.93
CA GLY A 366 -21.57 -17.32 -8.18
C GLY A 366 -21.25 -15.86 -8.49
N ALA A 367 -20.28 -15.26 -7.78
CA ALA A 367 -19.86 -13.88 -7.99
C ALA A 367 -19.02 -13.75 -9.26
N ASN A 368 -19.14 -12.61 -9.93
CA ASN A 368 -18.23 -12.12 -10.96
C ASN A 368 -17.47 -10.86 -10.52
N LYS A 369 -17.76 -10.34 -9.31
CA LYS A 369 -17.09 -9.20 -8.69
C LYS A 369 -16.23 -9.70 -7.54
N LEU A 370 -14.94 -9.39 -7.58
CA LEU A 370 -13.97 -9.75 -6.56
C LEU A 370 -13.33 -8.51 -5.97
N ILE A 371 -13.36 -8.43 -4.65
CA ILE A 371 -12.52 -7.52 -3.88
C ILE A 371 -11.35 -8.34 -3.35
N PHE A 372 -10.12 -7.94 -3.69
CA PHE A 372 -8.91 -8.63 -3.28
C PHE A 372 -8.10 -7.74 -2.34
N SER A 373 -7.80 -8.26 -1.14
CA SER A 373 -7.12 -7.52 -0.07
C SER A 373 -6.20 -8.44 0.77
N GLY A 374 -5.52 -7.86 1.75
CA GLY A 374 -4.40 -8.46 2.47
C GLY A 374 -3.05 -8.09 1.85
N GLY A 375 -1.94 -8.30 2.56
CA GLY A 375 -0.61 -7.90 2.09
C GLY A 375 -0.22 -8.48 0.72
N VAL A 376 -0.73 -9.66 0.37
CA VAL A 376 -0.46 -10.32 -0.92
C VAL A 376 -1.13 -9.58 -2.09
N ALA A 377 -2.21 -8.84 -1.85
CA ALA A 377 -2.89 -8.06 -2.89
C ALA A 377 -2.06 -6.85 -3.40
N LEU A 378 -0.93 -6.52 -2.76
CA LEU A 378 0.07 -5.61 -3.34
C LEU A 378 0.85 -6.23 -4.52
N ASN A 379 0.69 -7.53 -4.78
CA ASN A 379 1.25 -8.20 -5.94
C ASN A 379 0.41 -7.92 -7.19
N ALA A 380 0.80 -6.87 -7.91
CA ALA A 380 0.09 -6.38 -9.09
C ALA A 380 0.10 -7.40 -10.24
N LEU A 381 1.19 -8.18 -10.38
CA LEU A 381 1.29 -9.23 -11.41
C LEU A 381 0.26 -10.34 -11.17
N ALA A 382 0.14 -10.80 -9.92
CA ALA A 382 -0.85 -11.82 -9.56
C ALA A 382 -2.29 -11.32 -9.72
N SER A 383 -2.55 -10.07 -9.37
CA SER A 383 -3.86 -9.45 -9.56
C SER A 383 -4.26 -9.40 -11.03
N MET A 384 -3.35 -8.99 -11.91
CA MET A 384 -3.58 -9.00 -13.36
C MET A 384 -3.73 -10.42 -13.90
N ARG A 385 -2.93 -11.37 -13.42
CA ARG A 385 -3.03 -12.76 -13.85
C ARG A 385 -4.39 -13.38 -13.54
N MET A 386 -5.00 -13.02 -12.40
CA MET A 386 -6.37 -13.42 -12.09
C MET A 386 -7.38 -12.80 -13.07
N LEU A 387 -7.24 -11.51 -13.36
CA LEU A 387 -8.13 -10.79 -14.29
C LEU A 387 -8.11 -11.41 -15.70
N GLU A 388 -6.92 -11.74 -16.20
CA GLU A 388 -6.73 -12.43 -17.49
C GLU A 388 -7.30 -13.86 -17.48
N HIS A 389 -7.12 -14.59 -16.37
CA HIS A 389 -7.52 -15.99 -16.24
C HIS A 389 -9.05 -16.15 -16.15
N PHE A 390 -9.71 -15.33 -15.32
CA PHE A 390 -11.15 -15.36 -15.10
C PHE A 390 -11.90 -14.48 -16.12
N ASN A 391 -11.73 -14.82 -17.39
CA ASN A 391 -12.34 -14.14 -18.54
C ASN A 391 -13.71 -14.72 -18.93
N GLU A 392 -14.31 -14.22 -20.02
CA GLU A 392 -15.63 -14.67 -20.51
C GLU A 392 -15.71 -16.18 -20.75
N ALA A 393 -14.65 -16.79 -21.29
CA ALA A 393 -14.63 -18.22 -21.55
C ALA A 393 -14.65 -19.04 -20.24
N TRP A 394 -13.93 -18.59 -19.19
CA TRP A 394 -13.99 -19.25 -17.89
C TRP A 394 -15.40 -19.15 -17.30
N PHE A 395 -16.03 -17.98 -17.32
CA PHE A 395 -17.37 -17.79 -16.74
C PHE A 395 -18.47 -18.52 -17.53
N GLU A 396 -18.36 -18.61 -18.85
CA GLU A 396 -19.27 -19.40 -19.68
C GLU A 396 -19.15 -20.89 -19.32
N ALA A 397 -17.93 -21.43 -19.23
CA ALA A 397 -17.69 -22.82 -18.90
C ALA A 397 -18.03 -23.16 -17.43
N ALA A 398 -17.73 -22.27 -16.49
CA ALA A 398 -17.86 -22.52 -15.05
C ALA A 398 -19.24 -22.17 -14.48
N GLN A 399 -19.91 -21.17 -15.03
CA GLN A 399 -21.15 -20.61 -14.49
C GLN A 399 -22.27 -20.44 -15.54
N GLY A 400 -22.03 -20.75 -16.82
CA GLY A 400 -23.01 -20.55 -17.90
C GLY A 400 -23.37 -19.07 -18.13
N ARG A 401 -22.49 -18.14 -17.73
CA ARG A 401 -22.73 -16.69 -17.78
C ARG A 401 -21.75 -16.03 -18.76
N ARG A 402 -22.25 -15.13 -19.59
CA ARG A 402 -21.43 -14.25 -20.43
C ARG A 402 -21.01 -13.02 -19.63
N THR A 403 -19.97 -13.16 -18.83
CA THR A 403 -19.39 -12.10 -17.98
C THR A 403 -17.90 -12.34 -17.82
N ARG A 404 -17.17 -11.37 -17.29
CA ARG A 404 -15.77 -11.54 -16.85
C ARG A 404 -15.64 -11.19 -15.37
N LEU A 405 -14.43 -11.39 -14.82
CA LEU A 405 -14.09 -10.92 -13.49
C LEU A 405 -14.02 -9.40 -13.48
N HIS A 406 -14.73 -8.77 -12.55
CA HIS A 406 -14.51 -7.38 -12.17
C HIS A 406 -13.71 -7.37 -10.87
N LEU A 407 -12.49 -6.83 -10.93
CA LEU A 407 -11.56 -6.81 -9.82
C LEU A 407 -11.48 -5.42 -9.20
N TRP A 408 -11.54 -5.36 -7.87
CA TRP A 408 -11.20 -4.19 -7.08
C TRP A 408 -10.09 -4.53 -6.10
N VAL A 409 -8.98 -3.79 -6.19
CA VAL A 409 -7.92 -3.76 -5.19
C VAL A 409 -7.89 -2.34 -4.63
N PRO A 410 -8.10 -2.13 -3.32
CA PRO A 410 -8.08 -0.80 -2.71
C PRO A 410 -6.66 -0.19 -2.77
N PRO A 411 -6.50 1.13 -2.57
CA PRO A 411 -5.17 1.76 -2.54
C PRO A 411 -4.24 1.23 -1.44
N THR A 412 -4.81 0.77 -0.32
CA THR A 412 -4.07 0.16 0.79
C THR A 412 -4.67 -1.20 1.20
N PRO A 413 -4.42 -2.27 0.42
CA PRO A 413 -4.94 -3.59 0.75
C PRO A 413 -4.21 -4.24 1.94
N SER A 414 -3.05 -3.72 2.33
CA SER A 414 -2.26 -4.16 3.49
C SER A 414 -2.74 -3.54 4.81
N ASP A 415 -2.11 -3.95 5.92
CA ASP A 415 -2.43 -3.56 7.30
C ASP A 415 -2.70 -2.05 7.58
N PRO A 416 -2.05 -1.07 6.91
CA PRO A 416 -2.42 0.33 7.06
C PRO A 416 -3.90 0.65 6.76
N GLY A 417 -4.62 -0.18 6.00
CA GLY A 417 -6.05 -0.01 5.73
C GLY A 417 -6.98 -0.57 6.82
N VAL A 418 -6.47 -1.41 7.72
CA VAL A 418 -7.25 -2.14 8.73
C VAL A 418 -7.84 -1.21 9.80
N PRO A 419 -7.17 -0.12 10.26
CA PRO A 419 -7.79 0.87 11.13
C PRO A 419 -9.09 1.45 10.56
N ILE A 420 -9.12 1.73 9.25
CA ILE A 420 -10.32 2.24 8.57
C ILE A 420 -11.44 1.20 8.68
N GLY A 421 -11.13 -0.06 8.33
CA GLY A 421 -12.09 -1.17 8.36
C GLY A 421 -12.68 -1.42 9.74
N ALA A 422 -11.87 -1.28 10.81
CA ALA A 422 -12.33 -1.43 12.18
C ALA A 422 -13.37 -0.36 12.57
N ALA A 423 -13.09 0.91 12.27
CA ALA A 423 -14.03 2.00 12.54
C ALA A 423 -15.31 1.88 11.69
N TRP A 424 -15.17 1.52 10.41
CA TRP A 424 -16.30 1.35 9.48
C TRP A 424 -17.23 0.22 9.90
N TRP A 425 -16.66 -0.93 10.29
CA TRP A 425 -17.46 -2.06 10.73
C TRP A 425 -18.21 -1.76 12.02
N LEU A 426 -17.58 -1.06 12.98
CA LEU A 426 -18.27 -0.65 14.20
C LEU A 426 -19.44 0.30 13.89
N ALA A 427 -19.27 1.23 12.95
CA ALA A 427 -20.36 2.09 12.48
C ALA A 427 -21.51 1.26 11.87
N HIS A 428 -21.18 0.26 11.05
CA HIS A 428 -22.17 -0.65 10.48
C HIS A 428 -22.93 -1.45 11.54
N LEU A 429 -22.26 -1.99 12.57
CA LEU A 429 -22.91 -2.66 13.70
C LEU A 429 -23.87 -1.74 14.46
N ALA A 430 -23.58 -0.44 14.49
CA ALA A 430 -24.46 0.57 15.07
C ALA A 430 -25.63 0.97 14.15
N GLY A 431 -25.76 0.36 12.96
CA GLY A 431 -26.85 0.62 12.02
C GLY A 431 -26.64 1.85 11.13
N ALA A 432 -25.40 2.36 11.03
CA ALA A 432 -25.09 3.43 10.10
C ALA A 432 -25.27 2.96 8.63
N PRO A 433 -25.69 3.84 7.71
CA PRO A 433 -25.58 3.59 6.28
C PRO A 433 -24.13 3.29 5.86
N ARG A 434 -23.90 2.81 4.64
CA ARG A 434 -22.58 2.34 4.19
C ARG A 434 -21.52 3.44 4.00
N GLY A 435 -21.91 4.72 3.92
CA GLY A 435 -21.00 5.85 3.62
C GLY A 435 -21.10 6.28 2.16
N ALA A 436 -20.15 7.07 1.65
CA ALA A 436 -19.90 7.26 0.21
C ALA A 436 -18.70 6.38 -0.24
N PRO A 437 -18.60 5.98 -1.53
CA PRO A 437 -17.39 5.32 -2.02
C PRO A 437 -16.21 6.28 -1.96
N PHE A 438 -14.99 5.73 -1.91
CA PHE A 438 -13.78 6.54 -1.90
C PHE A 438 -13.34 6.81 -3.33
N THR A 439 -13.06 8.08 -3.63
CA THR A 439 -12.55 8.49 -4.94
C THR A 439 -11.04 8.69 -4.94
N HIS A 440 -10.44 8.87 -3.75
CA HIS A 440 -9.00 9.09 -3.59
C HIS A 440 -8.40 8.41 -2.33
N ALA A 441 -7.07 8.37 -2.29
CA ALA A 441 -6.28 7.75 -1.21
C ALA A 441 -5.62 8.75 -0.23
N PHE A 442 -5.85 10.04 -0.40
CA PHE A 442 -5.21 11.12 0.37
C PHE A 442 -5.79 11.32 1.78
N TRP A 443 -5.37 10.50 2.74
CA TRP A 443 -5.91 10.49 4.11
C TRP A 443 -4.85 10.50 5.21
N CYS A 444 -3.56 10.46 4.89
CA CYS A 444 -2.49 10.42 5.90
C CYS A 444 -1.97 11.82 6.25
N GLY A 445 -2.26 12.26 7.47
CA GLY A 445 -1.95 13.60 7.97
C GLY A 445 -2.80 14.69 7.31
N THR A 446 -2.43 15.94 7.58
CA THR A 446 -3.11 17.14 7.07
C THR A 446 -2.15 18.01 6.25
N PRO A 447 -2.66 18.91 5.39
CA PRO A 447 -1.82 19.91 4.73
C PRO A 447 -1.05 20.75 5.75
N SER A 448 0.22 21.08 5.47
CA SER A 448 1.05 21.90 6.35
C SER A 448 0.75 23.40 6.17
N PRO A 449 0.68 24.19 7.25
CA PRO A 449 0.66 25.65 7.18
C PRO A 449 1.89 26.23 6.45
N ASP A 450 1.75 27.40 5.83
CA ASP A 450 2.87 28.07 5.16
C ASP A 450 4.00 28.41 6.14
N ASP A 451 3.67 28.83 7.37
CA ASP A 451 4.65 29.14 8.41
C ASP A 451 5.52 27.94 8.79
N ASP A 452 4.92 26.74 8.89
CA ASP A 452 5.66 25.50 9.17
C ASP A 452 6.60 25.15 8.01
N ILE A 453 6.15 25.34 6.76
CA ILE A 453 6.98 25.14 5.58
C ILE A 453 8.12 26.16 5.54
N ALA A 454 7.83 27.45 5.77
CA ALA A 454 8.81 28.51 5.80
C ALA A 454 9.87 28.26 6.88
N HIS A 455 9.45 27.82 8.07
CA HIS A 455 10.35 27.48 9.16
C HIS A 455 11.26 26.30 8.82
N ALA A 456 10.72 25.22 8.25
CA ALA A 456 11.51 24.06 7.85
C ALA A 456 12.54 24.40 6.75
N LEU A 457 12.23 25.39 5.90
CA LEU A 457 13.10 25.87 4.82
C LEU A 457 14.15 26.89 5.27
N ASP A 458 14.04 27.45 6.48
CA ASP A 458 14.99 28.42 7.03
C ASP A 458 16.25 27.73 7.56
N VAL A 459 17.03 27.18 6.64
CA VAL A 459 18.28 26.47 6.92
C VAL A 459 19.37 26.85 5.91
N PRO A 460 20.65 26.97 6.33
CA PRO A 460 21.69 27.64 5.53
C PRO A 460 22.02 26.99 4.17
N ASP A 461 21.80 25.68 4.04
CA ASP A 461 22.15 24.88 2.87
C ASP A 461 20.98 24.67 1.90
N ILE A 462 19.82 25.29 2.17
CA ILE A 462 18.64 25.22 1.32
C ILE A 462 18.24 26.63 0.90
N ALA A 463 18.11 26.83 -0.41
CA ALA A 463 17.51 28.02 -0.96
C ALA A 463 16.02 27.76 -1.23
N SER A 464 15.18 28.78 -1.07
CA SER A 464 13.75 28.66 -1.35
C SER A 464 13.15 29.97 -1.86
N MET A 465 12.02 29.88 -2.56
CA MET A 465 11.20 31.02 -2.95
C MET A 465 9.73 30.64 -3.10
N VAL A 466 8.83 31.61 -2.94
CA VAL A 466 7.42 31.45 -3.33
C VAL A 466 7.32 31.51 -4.86
N VAL A 467 6.65 30.52 -5.47
CA VAL A 467 6.54 30.38 -6.93
C VAL A 467 5.11 30.49 -7.45
N GLY A 468 4.12 30.58 -6.56
CA GLY A 468 2.72 30.75 -6.94
C GLY A 468 1.77 30.39 -5.82
N ASN A 469 0.48 30.35 -6.14
CA ASN A 469 -0.57 29.91 -5.22
C ASN A 469 -1.62 29.11 -6.01
N VAL A 470 -2.00 27.93 -5.53
CA VAL A 470 -2.91 27.00 -6.23
C VAL A 470 -4.38 27.12 -5.81
N ALA A 471 -4.73 28.13 -5.00
CA ALA A 471 -6.10 28.37 -4.55
C ALA A 471 -7.01 28.93 -5.66
N SER A 472 -6.44 29.38 -6.78
CA SER A 472 -7.18 29.77 -7.99
C SER A 472 -6.82 28.86 -9.16
N ASP A 473 -7.73 28.68 -10.12
CA ASP A 473 -7.48 27.85 -11.30
C ASP A 473 -6.28 28.35 -12.13
N ASP A 474 -6.18 29.67 -12.35
CA ASP A 474 -5.04 30.28 -13.07
C ASP A 474 -3.72 30.07 -12.34
N GLY A 475 -3.74 30.20 -11.01
CA GLY A 475 -2.57 29.96 -10.16
C GLY A 475 -2.15 28.49 -10.15
N ARG A 476 -3.13 27.58 -10.12
CA ARG A 476 -2.91 26.13 -10.23
C ARG A 476 -2.29 25.77 -11.58
N GLU A 477 -2.84 26.26 -12.69
CA GLU A 477 -2.29 26.07 -14.03
C GLU A 477 -0.88 26.65 -14.15
N ALA A 478 -0.60 27.79 -13.51
CA ALA A 478 0.72 28.38 -13.49
C ALA A 478 1.76 27.51 -12.77
N VAL A 479 1.45 27.07 -11.56
CA VAL A 479 2.35 26.20 -10.79
C VAL A 479 2.55 24.87 -11.52
N ALA A 480 1.47 24.26 -12.02
CA ALA A 480 1.52 23.04 -12.82
C ALA A 480 2.44 23.19 -14.05
N ASP A 481 2.33 24.30 -14.79
CA ASP A 481 3.15 24.59 -15.95
C ASP A 481 4.63 24.84 -15.61
N LEU A 482 4.93 25.44 -14.46
CA LEU A 482 6.31 25.58 -13.95
C LEU A 482 6.92 24.21 -13.64
N ILE A 483 6.21 23.36 -12.88
CA ILE A 483 6.66 22.00 -12.56
C ILE A 483 6.90 21.21 -13.86
N ALA A 484 5.96 21.28 -14.80
CA ALA A 484 6.08 20.64 -16.11
C ALA A 484 7.25 21.21 -16.93
N SER A 485 7.55 22.51 -16.82
CA SER A 485 8.73 23.12 -17.45
C SER A 485 10.03 22.54 -16.90
N CYS A 486 10.16 22.43 -15.57
CA CYS A 486 11.34 21.83 -14.95
C CYS A 486 11.54 20.37 -15.39
N VAL A 487 10.47 19.58 -15.41
CA VAL A 487 10.52 18.17 -15.84
C VAL A 487 10.84 18.05 -17.34
N ALA A 488 10.22 18.87 -18.19
CA ALA A 488 10.50 18.91 -19.62
C ALA A 488 11.98 19.25 -19.90
N SER A 489 12.59 20.12 -19.10
CA SER A 489 14.02 20.44 -19.16
C SER A 489 14.94 19.38 -18.53
N GLY A 490 14.40 18.20 -18.22
CA GLY A 490 15.15 17.05 -17.71
C GLY A 490 15.38 17.07 -16.19
N GLY A 491 14.67 17.93 -15.46
CA GLY A 491 14.72 18.02 -14.00
C GLY A 491 14.04 16.86 -13.30
N ILE A 492 14.55 16.53 -12.11
CA ILE A 492 13.92 15.59 -11.17
C ILE A 492 13.39 16.40 -10.00
N VAL A 493 12.09 16.56 -9.91
CA VAL A 493 11.43 17.44 -8.92
C VAL A 493 10.53 16.65 -8.01
N ALA A 494 10.38 17.06 -6.76
CA ALA A 494 9.41 16.48 -5.84
C ALA A 494 8.22 17.40 -5.61
N LEU A 495 7.07 16.82 -5.32
CA LEU A 495 5.86 17.51 -4.90
C LEU A 495 5.43 17.00 -3.53
N SER A 496 5.17 17.94 -2.63
CA SER A 496 4.55 17.73 -1.33
C SER A 496 3.30 18.60 -1.24
N GLN A 497 2.12 18.00 -1.39
CA GLN A 497 0.84 18.71 -1.36
C GLN A 497 -0.21 18.00 -0.51
N GLY A 498 -1.12 18.77 0.09
CA GLY A 498 -2.29 18.22 0.79
C GLY A 498 -1.98 17.19 1.88
N ALA A 499 -3.01 16.41 2.23
CA ALA A 499 -2.84 15.16 2.98
C ALA A 499 -2.07 14.15 2.12
N ALA A 500 -1.20 13.35 2.71
CA ALA A 500 -0.47 12.34 1.97
C ALA A 500 -1.37 11.16 1.59
N GLU A 501 -0.96 10.42 0.57
CA GLU A 501 -1.57 9.14 0.23
C GLU A 501 -1.36 8.08 1.33
N THR A 502 -2.37 7.25 1.57
CA THR A 502 -2.26 6.09 2.46
C THR A 502 -1.75 4.86 1.72
N GLY A 503 -1.01 3.99 2.41
CA GLY A 503 -0.39 2.81 1.85
C GLY A 503 1.00 3.08 1.26
N PRO A 504 1.61 2.07 0.61
CA PRO A 504 3.04 2.08 0.27
C PRO A 504 3.38 2.77 -1.06
N ARG A 505 2.38 3.32 -1.77
CA ARG A 505 2.56 3.95 -3.08
C ARG A 505 2.46 5.47 -2.91
N ALA A 506 3.35 6.20 -3.56
CA ALA A 506 3.11 7.62 -3.78
C ALA A 506 2.27 7.80 -5.04
N LEU A 507 1.29 8.69 -4.97
CA LEU A 507 0.18 8.88 -5.89
C LEU A 507 -0.01 10.37 -6.24
N GLY A 508 1.06 11.18 -6.18
CA GLY A 508 1.04 12.58 -6.58
C GLY A 508 1.08 13.58 -5.42
N HIS A 509 0.97 13.12 -4.16
CA HIS A 509 0.95 14.01 -3.00
C HIS A 509 2.29 14.04 -2.24
N ARG A 510 3.03 12.93 -2.23
CA ARG A 510 4.42 12.85 -1.76
C ARG A 510 5.25 12.10 -2.79
N SER A 511 5.44 12.75 -3.94
CA SER A 511 5.96 12.12 -5.15
C SER A 511 7.20 12.82 -5.71
N ILE A 512 8.04 12.06 -6.40
CA ILE A 512 9.13 12.55 -7.24
C ILE A 512 8.74 12.31 -8.70
N PHE A 513 8.83 13.39 -9.49
CA PHE A 513 8.50 13.44 -10.89
C PHE A 513 9.76 13.55 -11.76
N ALA A 514 9.68 12.94 -12.93
CA ALA A 514 10.73 13.01 -13.95
C ALA A 514 10.15 12.73 -15.34
N ASN A 515 10.91 13.11 -16.37
CA ASN A 515 10.49 13.00 -17.77
C ASN A 515 10.43 11.53 -18.21
N PRO A 516 9.26 10.99 -18.62
CA PRO A 516 9.14 9.60 -19.01
C PRO A 516 9.76 9.29 -20.38
N CYS A 517 9.92 10.30 -21.25
CA CYS A 517 10.40 10.16 -22.62
C CYS A 517 11.91 9.96 -22.72
N ASP A 518 12.67 10.36 -21.70
CA ASP A 518 14.12 10.15 -21.70
C ASP A 518 14.47 8.74 -21.20
N PRO A 519 15.07 7.87 -22.03
CA PRO A 519 15.46 6.51 -21.63
C PRO A 519 16.48 6.50 -20.48
N LYS A 520 17.24 7.58 -20.29
CA LYS A 520 18.21 7.71 -19.18
C LYS A 520 17.57 8.14 -17.86
N THR A 521 16.28 8.48 -17.83
CA THR A 521 15.61 8.92 -16.60
C THR A 521 15.69 7.86 -15.50
N ARG A 522 15.50 6.57 -15.83
CA ARG A 522 15.56 5.47 -14.86
C ARG A 522 16.92 5.38 -14.17
N GLU A 523 17.99 5.41 -14.97
CA GLU A 523 19.38 5.40 -14.50
C GLU A 523 19.64 6.60 -13.59
N ARG A 524 19.33 7.82 -14.06
CA ARG A 524 19.53 9.07 -13.29
C ARG A 524 18.80 9.04 -11.94
N LEU A 525 17.54 8.59 -11.90
CA LEU A 525 16.74 8.49 -10.67
C LEU A 525 17.31 7.44 -9.71
N ASN A 526 17.63 6.25 -10.22
CA ASN A 526 18.10 5.15 -9.39
C ASN A 526 19.51 5.43 -8.82
N GLU A 527 20.41 6.02 -9.59
CA GLU A 527 21.80 6.29 -9.16
C GLU A 527 21.95 7.55 -8.30
N ARG A 528 21.28 8.64 -8.67
CA ARG A 528 21.59 9.97 -8.10
C ARG A 528 20.59 10.43 -7.05
N VAL A 529 19.40 9.84 -7.03
CA VAL A 529 18.32 10.22 -6.11
C VAL A 529 18.02 9.09 -5.14
N LYS A 530 17.81 7.87 -5.64
CA LYS A 530 17.32 6.75 -4.84
C LYS A 530 18.40 5.83 -4.30
N TYR A 531 19.58 5.80 -4.93
CA TYR A 531 20.66 4.87 -4.65
C TYR A 531 20.16 3.43 -4.54
N ARG A 532 19.39 2.98 -5.54
CA ARG A 532 18.71 1.69 -5.51
C ARG A 532 18.96 0.87 -6.77
N GLU A 533 18.65 -0.41 -6.66
CA GLU A 533 18.94 -1.45 -7.63
C GLU A 533 18.22 -1.22 -8.99
N SER A 534 18.90 -1.48 -10.11
CA SER A 534 18.37 -1.28 -11.47
C SER A 534 17.17 -2.16 -11.84
N ILE A 535 16.92 -3.24 -11.08
CA ILE A 535 15.72 -4.08 -11.21
C ILE A 535 14.43 -3.31 -10.98
N ARG A 536 14.48 -2.22 -10.20
CA ARG A 536 13.25 -1.57 -9.75
C ARG A 536 12.63 -0.77 -10.88
N PRO A 537 11.41 -1.14 -11.31
CA PRO A 537 10.74 -0.39 -12.33
C PRO A 537 10.32 1.00 -11.82
N LEU A 538 10.18 1.93 -12.75
CA LEU A 538 9.44 3.17 -12.54
C LEU A 538 7.96 2.95 -12.87
N ALA A 539 7.11 3.80 -12.31
CA ALA A 539 5.68 3.73 -12.52
C ALA A 539 5.22 4.96 -13.31
N PRO A 540 4.42 4.79 -14.37
CA PRO A 540 3.83 5.91 -15.08
C PRO A 540 2.61 6.45 -14.30
N MET A 541 2.55 7.78 -14.16
CA MET A 541 1.39 8.53 -13.70
C MET A 541 0.88 9.37 -14.86
N LEU A 542 -0.42 9.31 -15.13
CA LEU A 542 -0.99 9.77 -16.39
C LEU A 542 -2.48 10.08 -16.31
N THR A 543 -2.99 10.88 -17.25
CA THR A 543 -4.42 11.14 -17.42
C THR A 543 -5.14 9.91 -17.99
N LEU A 544 -6.47 9.82 -17.83
CA LEU A 544 -7.23 8.70 -18.39
C LEU A 544 -7.04 8.58 -19.92
N ASP A 545 -6.99 9.70 -20.62
CA ASP A 545 -6.82 9.71 -22.08
C ASP A 545 -5.46 9.13 -22.48
N ALA A 546 -4.38 9.53 -21.79
CA ALA A 546 -3.07 8.94 -21.99
C ALA A 546 -3.02 7.45 -21.61
N ALA A 547 -3.80 7.01 -20.61
CA ALA A 547 -3.89 5.60 -20.22
C ALA A 547 -4.40 4.76 -21.38
N ARG A 548 -5.52 5.20 -21.96
CA ARG A 548 -6.14 4.57 -23.11
C ARG A 548 -5.24 4.65 -24.34
N ASP A 549 -4.40 5.66 -24.45
CA ASP A 549 -3.51 5.84 -25.60
C ASP A 549 -2.25 4.95 -25.55
N PHE A 550 -1.67 4.74 -24.37
CA PHE A 550 -0.41 4.01 -24.19
C PHE A 550 -0.54 2.59 -23.64
N PHE A 551 -1.67 2.23 -23.03
CA PHE A 551 -1.84 0.94 -22.37
C PHE A 551 -3.15 0.24 -22.78
N GLU A 552 -3.14 -1.08 -22.66
CA GLU A 552 -4.32 -1.94 -22.76
C GLU A 552 -4.92 -2.04 -21.36
N LEU A 553 -6.06 -1.37 -21.15
CA LEU A 553 -6.80 -1.43 -19.90
C LEU A 553 -7.85 -2.54 -20.01
N GLU A 554 -7.82 -3.48 -19.08
CA GLU A 554 -8.84 -4.52 -19.01
C GLU A 554 -10.17 -3.93 -18.53
N ASP A 555 -11.26 -4.22 -19.24
CA ASP A 555 -12.61 -3.73 -18.89
C ASP A 555 -12.94 -4.10 -17.42
N GLY A 556 -12.61 -5.34 -17.02
CA GLY A 556 -12.80 -5.87 -15.67
C GLY A 556 -12.04 -5.12 -14.55
N ALA A 557 -11.19 -4.16 -14.87
CA ALA A 557 -10.53 -3.27 -13.91
C ALA A 557 -10.75 -1.78 -14.21
N SER A 558 -11.46 -1.42 -15.29
CA SER A 558 -11.62 -0.05 -15.76
C SER A 558 -13.05 0.37 -16.08
N ASP A 559 -14.03 -0.53 -15.89
CA ASP A 559 -15.45 -0.27 -16.13
C ASP A 559 -16.08 0.76 -15.19
N ALA A 560 -17.24 1.29 -15.63
CA ALA A 560 -18.16 2.13 -14.82
C ALA A 560 -17.47 3.27 -14.03
N ASP A 561 -16.38 3.80 -14.59
CA ASP A 561 -15.54 4.89 -14.05
C ASP A 561 -14.85 4.63 -12.69
N TYR A 562 -14.96 3.43 -12.10
CA TYR A 562 -14.32 3.12 -10.80
C TYR A 562 -12.80 2.93 -10.89
N ASN A 563 -12.34 2.47 -12.06
CA ASN A 563 -10.96 2.32 -12.47
C ASN A 563 -9.93 1.95 -11.37
N ALA A 564 -9.71 0.65 -11.16
CA ALA A 564 -8.73 0.12 -10.20
C ALA A 564 -7.27 0.54 -10.51
N TYR A 565 -6.99 1.02 -11.72
CA TYR A 565 -5.68 1.54 -12.10
C TYR A 565 -5.34 2.92 -11.51
N ASN A 566 -6.26 3.55 -10.76
CA ASN A 566 -6.00 4.84 -10.12
C ASN A 566 -4.89 4.80 -9.03
N TYR A 567 -4.50 3.61 -8.53
CA TYR A 567 -3.71 3.49 -7.29
C TYR A 567 -2.37 2.75 -7.42
N MET A 568 -1.85 2.48 -8.63
CA MET A 568 -0.64 1.67 -8.83
C MET A 568 -0.68 0.28 -8.17
N VAL A 569 -1.86 -0.31 -8.11
CA VAL A 569 -2.08 -1.68 -7.57
C VAL A 569 -2.19 -2.73 -8.66
N LEU A 570 -2.33 -2.31 -9.93
CA LEU A 570 -2.39 -3.16 -11.11
C LEU A 570 -1.33 -2.75 -12.14
N THR A 571 -0.93 -3.70 -13.00
CA THR A 571 -0.11 -3.44 -14.20
C THR A 571 -0.99 -3.45 -15.45
N ALA A 572 -0.54 -2.80 -16.51
CA ALA A 572 -1.21 -2.84 -17.82
C ALA A 572 -0.18 -3.12 -18.91
N ARG A 573 -0.56 -3.86 -19.95
CA ARG A 573 0.30 -4.11 -21.10
C ARG A 573 0.48 -2.82 -21.89
N SER A 574 1.71 -2.47 -22.22
CA SER A 574 2.00 -1.29 -23.01
C SER A 574 1.66 -1.55 -24.49
N LYS A 575 0.99 -0.60 -25.15
CA LYS A 575 0.80 -0.61 -26.60
C LYS A 575 2.14 -0.42 -27.31
N PRO A 576 2.30 -0.86 -28.58
CA PRO A 576 3.60 -0.86 -29.27
C PRO A 576 4.35 0.48 -29.21
N LYS A 577 3.66 1.61 -29.44
CA LYS A 577 4.26 2.95 -29.44
C LYS A 577 4.80 3.41 -28.08
N ALA A 578 4.34 2.82 -26.97
CA ALA A 578 4.69 3.30 -25.64
C ALA A 578 6.18 3.11 -25.35
N ARG A 579 6.80 2.04 -25.86
CA ARG A 579 8.23 1.80 -25.69
C ARG A 579 9.10 2.86 -26.35
N ASP A 580 8.64 3.44 -27.46
CA ASP A 580 9.39 4.47 -28.19
C ASP A 580 9.18 5.85 -27.57
N VAL A 581 7.97 6.13 -27.08
CA VAL A 581 7.57 7.48 -26.64
C VAL A 581 7.81 7.70 -25.14
N ILE A 582 7.59 6.69 -24.30
CA ILE A 582 7.74 6.77 -22.83
C ILE A 582 8.62 5.63 -22.27
N PRO A 583 9.83 5.38 -22.82
CA PRO A 583 10.64 4.20 -22.54
C PRO A 583 10.96 4.00 -21.05
N SER A 584 11.13 5.07 -20.27
CA SER A 584 11.64 4.95 -18.90
C SER A 584 10.64 4.38 -17.89
N VAL A 585 9.35 4.33 -18.24
CA VAL A 585 8.25 3.84 -17.41
C VAL A 585 7.68 2.51 -17.90
N ILE A 586 8.24 1.95 -18.98
CA ILE A 586 7.89 0.61 -19.46
C ILE A 586 8.83 -0.42 -18.84
N HIS A 587 8.27 -1.48 -18.30
CA HIS A 587 8.99 -2.55 -17.62
C HIS A 587 9.66 -3.45 -18.66
N ALA A 588 10.60 -4.30 -18.20
CA ALA A 588 11.33 -5.22 -19.07
C ALA A 588 10.37 -6.12 -19.88
N ASP A 589 9.34 -6.64 -19.22
CA ASP A 589 8.28 -7.48 -19.80
C ASP A 589 7.27 -6.73 -20.69
N GLY A 590 7.37 -5.39 -20.80
CA GLY A 590 6.45 -4.58 -21.61
C GLY A 590 5.15 -4.21 -20.94
N THR A 591 5.10 -4.29 -19.61
CA THR A 591 4.00 -3.75 -18.83
C THR A 591 4.38 -2.40 -18.20
N GLY A 592 3.40 -1.71 -17.61
CA GLY A 592 3.62 -0.58 -16.72
C GLY A 592 2.69 -0.67 -15.53
N ARG A 593 3.18 -0.36 -14.32
CA ARG A 593 2.33 -0.26 -13.12
C ARG A 593 1.75 1.15 -13.02
N ILE A 594 0.57 1.34 -13.59
CA ILE A 594 0.06 2.67 -13.91
C ILE A 594 -0.68 3.32 -12.73
N GLN A 595 -0.67 4.65 -12.72
CA GLN A 595 -1.57 5.49 -11.93
C GLN A 595 -2.37 6.38 -12.87
N ILE A 596 -3.70 6.25 -12.86
CA ILE A 596 -4.59 7.18 -13.55
C ILE A 596 -4.99 8.29 -12.59
N VAL A 597 -4.73 9.54 -12.99
CA VAL A 597 -5.07 10.74 -12.23
C VAL A 597 -6.37 11.33 -12.76
N ARG A 598 -7.32 11.60 -11.87
CA ARG A 598 -8.61 12.24 -12.17
C ARG A 598 -8.57 13.68 -11.72
N GLU A 599 -9.07 14.58 -12.57
CA GLU A 599 -9.12 16.02 -12.27
C GLU A 599 -9.91 16.35 -11.01
N ALA A 600 -11.02 15.65 -10.78
CA ALA A 600 -11.87 15.86 -9.62
C ALA A 600 -11.20 15.48 -8.29
N ASP A 601 -10.22 14.57 -8.31
CA ASP A 601 -9.58 14.02 -7.11
C ASP A 601 -8.21 14.67 -6.82
N ASP A 602 -7.44 15.00 -7.86
CA ASP A 602 -6.13 15.65 -7.73
C ASP A 602 -5.91 16.69 -8.86
N PRO A 603 -6.50 17.90 -8.72
CA PRO A 603 -6.52 18.88 -9.79
C PRO A 603 -5.15 19.46 -10.11
N LEU A 604 -4.23 19.58 -9.12
CA LEU A 604 -2.89 20.10 -9.36
C LEU A 604 -2.05 19.09 -10.15
N THR A 605 -2.05 17.83 -9.76
CA THR A 605 -1.32 16.78 -10.49
C THR A 605 -1.92 16.58 -11.88
N HIS A 606 -3.24 16.64 -12.02
CA HIS A 606 -3.90 16.56 -13.32
C HIS A 606 -3.47 17.71 -14.23
N ALA A 607 -3.53 18.97 -13.76
CA ALA A 607 -3.06 20.14 -14.51
C ALA A 607 -1.58 20.01 -14.91
N TYR A 608 -0.73 19.47 -14.02
CA TYR A 608 0.67 19.18 -14.32
C TYR A 608 0.83 18.19 -15.47
N LEU A 609 0.05 17.10 -15.50
CA LEU A 609 0.08 16.13 -16.60
C LEU A 609 -0.40 16.75 -17.92
N LYS A 610 -1.45 17.58 -17.90
CA LYS A 610 -1.89 18.34 -19.09
C LYS A 610 -0.80 19.30 -19.57
N ALA A 611 -0.09 19.95 -18.65
CA ALA A 611 1.03 20.83 -18.98
C ALA A 611 2.22 20.07 -19.59
N LEU A 612 2.52 18.86 -19.12
CA LEU A 612 3.49 17.98 -19.78
C LEU A 612 3.05 17.61 -21.20
N GLY A 613 1.76 17.31 -21.43
CA GLY A 613 1.21 17.09 -22.76
C GLY A 613 1.54 18.23 -23.73
N ARG A 614 1.39 19.48 -23.26
CA ARG A 614 1.74 20.68 -24.04
C ARG A 614 3.25 20.85 -24.30
N ARG A 615 4.11 20.33 -23.42
CA ARG A 615 5.56 20.60 -23.41
C ARG A 615 6.40 19.49 -24.06
N ILE A 616 6.07 18.24 -23.79
CA ILE A 616 6.80 17.06 -24.25
C ILE A 616 5.93 16.12 -25.10
N GLY A 617 4.68 16.50 -25.38
CA GLY A 617 3.77 15.75 -26.26
C GLY A 617 3.05 14.58 -25.60
N VAL A 618 3.27 14.34 -24.29
CA VAL A 618 2.62 13.25 -23.54
C VAL A 618 2.13 13.71 -22.18
N GLU A 619 0.92 13.28 -21.82
CA GLU A 619 0.32 13.53 -20.50
C GLU A 619 0.71 12.44 -19.50
N VAL A 620 2.00 12.14 -19.45
CA VAL A 620 2.60 11.07 -18.66
C VAL A 620 3.78 11.65 -17.89
N SER A 621 3.94 11.24 -16.64
CA SER A 621 5.12 11.51 -15.81
C SER A 621 5.64 10.21 -15.22
N VAL A 622 6.95 10.12 -14.97
CA VAL A 622 7.43 9.20 -13.95
C VAL A 622 6.83 9.63 -12.61
N ASN A 623 6.35 8.68 -11.82
CA ASN A 623 6.02 8.90 -10.42
C ASN A 623 6.73 7.84 -9.56
N THR A 624 7.47 8.30 -8.55
CA THR A 624 8.04 7.45 -7.51
C THR A 624 7.92 8.12 -6.15
N SER A 625 8.03 7.35 -5.07
CA SER A 625 7.86 7.84 -3.69
C SER A 625 8.79 8.99 -3.35
N PHE A 626 8.36 9.98 -2.56
CA PHE A 626 9.25 11.03 -2.07
C PHE A 626 9.98 10.59 -0.79
N ASN A 627 11.15 9.96 -0.98
CA ASN A 627 12.02 9.45 0.08
C ASN A 627 13.45 9.15 -0.42
N VAL A 628 14.43 9.11 0.47
CA VAL A 628 15.76 8.52 0.20
C VAL A 628 16.08 7.62 1.38
N ALA A 629 16.05 6.30 1.16
CA ALA A 629 16.24 5.28 2.22
C ALA A 629 15.40 5.56 3.49
N GLY A 630 14.11 5.22 3.46
CA GLY A 630 13.17 5.42 4.58
C GLY A 630 11.70 5.40 4.14
N PRO A 631 10.74 5.67 5.04
CA PRO A 631 9.33 5.89 4.70
C PRO A 631 9.15 7.10 3.76
N ILE A 632 7.97 7.23 3.17
CA ILE A 632 7.57 8.41 2.40
C ILE A 632 7.57 9.63 3.32
N ALA A 633 8.14 10.76 2.88
CA ALA A 633 8.18 12.00 3.64
C ALA A 633 6.76 12.50 3.93
N GLN A 634 6.51 12.91 5.17
CA GLN A 634 5.22 13.39 5.66
C GLN A 634 5.25 14.88 5.98
N THR A 635 6.25 15.32 6.75
CA THR A 635 6.36 16.70 7.27
C THR A 635 7.29 17.57 6.43
N PRO A 636 7.20 18.91 6.53
CA PRO A 636 8.12 19.82 5.86
C PRO A 636 9.61 19.53 6.16
N GLU A 637 9.94 19.22 7.41
CA GLU A 637 11.31 18.89 7.83
C GLU A 637 11.79 17.60 7.17
N GLN A 638 10.92 16.59 7.06
CA GLN A 638 11.25 15.35 6.35
C GLN A 638 11.43 15.56 4.84
N ALA A 639 10.67 16.48 4.24
CA ALA A 639 10.84 16.87 2.84
C ALA A 639 12.21 17.54 2.61
N VAL A 640 12.62 18.44 3.50
CA VAL A 640 13.94 19.10 3.49
C VAL A 640 15.06 18.09 3.71
N GLU A 641 14.92 17.18 4.67
CA GLU A 641 15.90 16.12 4.90
C GLU A 641 16.03 15.18 3.69
N THR A 642 14.92 14.89 3.02
CA THR A 642 14.91 14.09 1.79
C THR A 642 15.64 14.83 0.65
N LEU A 643 15.47 16.14 0.56
CA LEU A 643 16.25 16.99 -0.35
C LEU A 643 17.75 16.93 -0.06
N ARG A 644 18.15 17.13 1.20
CA ARG A 644 19.56 17.08 1.63
C ARG A 644 20.26 15.75 1.31
N ARG A 645 19.55 14.64 1.43
CA ARG A 645 20.08 13.28 1.15
C ARG A 645 20.22 12.98 -0.35
N SER A 646 19.44 13.64 -1.18
CA SER A 646 19.47 13.44 -2.63
C SER A 646 20.58 14.25 -3.30
N LYS A 647 21.39 13.62 -4.16
CA LYS A 647 22.38 14.32 -5.00
C LYS A 647 21.82 14.72 -6.36
N GLY A 648 20.65 14.21 -6.74
CA GLY A 648 20.08 14.36 -8.08
C GLY A 648 18.73 15.08 -8.13
N MET A 649 18.15 15.44 -6.98
CA MET A 649 16.87 16.15 -6.93
C MET A 649 17.10 17.64 -7.10
N ASP A 650 16.39 18.21 -8.07
CA ASP A 650 16.56 19.58 -8.52
C ASP A 650 15.81 20.60 -7.68
N ALA A 651 14.57 20.26 -7.31
CA ALA A 651 13.72 21.11 -6.50
C ALA A 651 12.64 20.27 -5.81
N VAL A 652 12.11 20.79 -4.70
CA VAL A 652 10.92 20.31 -4.02
C VAL A 652 9.89 21.43 -4.04
N PHE A 653 8.70 21.16 -4.55
CA PHE A 653 7.55 22.05 -4.49
C PHE A 653 6.69 21.65 -3.30
N MET A 654 6.46 22.58 -2.38
CA MET A 654 5.71 22.37 -1.14
C MET A 654 4.49 23.29 -1.17
N VAL A 655 3.31 22.68 -1.17
CA VAL A 655 2.02 23.36 -1.21
C VAL A 655 1.48 23.48 0.21
N ALA A 656 1.34 24.70 0.69
CA ALA A 656 0.78 25.05 1.99
C ALA A 656 -0.75 24.87 2.03
N SER A 657 -1.31 24.83 3.23
CA SER A 657 -2.75 24.69 3.46
C SER A 657 -3.60 25.84 2.89
N ASP A 658 -3.01 27.01 2.70
CA ASP A 658 -3.63 28.20 2.08
C ASP A 658 -3.43 28.26 0.54
N GLY A 659 -2.81 27.22 -0.03
CA GLY A 659 -2.48 27.11 -1.45
C GLY A 659 -1.15 27.76 -1.85
N THR A 660 -0.45 28.45 -0.95
CA THR A 660 0.88 29.04 -1.25
C THR A 660 1.87 27.94 -1.62
N VAL A 661 2.65 28.14 -2.69
CA VAL A 661 3.63 27.15 -3.15
C VAL A 661 5.03 27.69 -3.01
N ARG A 662 5.86 26.98 -2.24
CA ARG A 662 7.28 27.24 -2.10
C ARG A 662 8.08 26.20 -2.85
N ALA A 663 8.99 26.66 -3.70
CA ALA A 663 10.02 25.80 -4.28
C ALA A 663 11.28 25.88 -3.41
N ALA A 664 11.92 24.75 -3.17
CA ALA A 664 13.15 24.62 -2.40
C ALA A 664 14.19 23.78 -3.16
N TRP A 665 15.46 24.18 -3.11
CA TRP A 665 16.57 23.48 -3.76
C TRP A 665 17.85 23.61 -2.93
N HIS A 666 18.88 22.84 -3.28
CA HIS A 666 20.19 22.96 -2.63
C HIS A 666 20.77 24.35 -2.81
N GLY A 667 21.15 25.01 -1.71
CA GLY A 667 21.81 26.31 -1.69
C GLY A 667 23.34 26.20 -1.54
N GLY A 668 24.01 27.36 -1.49
CA GLY A 668 25.45 27.44 -1.23
C GLY A 668 26.30 26.65 -2.24
N GLU A 669 27.26 25.86 -1.75
CA GLU A 669 28.18 25.07 -2.59
C GLU A 669 27.49 23.95 -3.39
N ARG A 670 26.29 23.55 -2.99
CA ARG A 670 25.50 22.51 -3.67
C ARG A 670 24.48 23.08 -4.66
N ASP A 671 24.37 24.41 -4.78
CA ASP A 671 23.48 25.03 -5.74
C ASP A 671 23.98 24.79 -7.17
N SER A 672 23.19 24.03 -7.94
CA SER A 672 23.49 23.74 -9.34
C SER A 672 23.10 24.89 -10.29
N GLY A 673 22.35 25.88 -9.81
CA GLY A 673 21.76 26.97 -10.61
C GLY A 673 20.69 26.50 -11.61
N ARG A 674 20.36 25.20 -11.65
CA ARG A 674 19.42 24.64 -12.65
C ARG A 674 18.00 25.15 -12.42
N PHE A 675 17.50 25.07 -11.19
CA PHE A 675 16.14 25.50 -10.86
C PHE A 675 15.94 27.00 -11.13
N THR A 676 16.84 27.85 -10.64
CA THR A 676 16.73 29.31 -10.80
C THR A 676 16.81 29.74 -12.27
N ARG A 677 17.60 29.03 -13.10
CA ARG A 677 17.60 29.20 -14.55
C ARG A 677 16.25 28.83 -15.17
N TRP A 678 15.72 27.64 -14.89
CA TRP A 678 14.44 27.19 -15.44
C TRP A 678 13.28 28.10 -15.04
N HIS A 679 13.25 28.55 -13.78
CA HIS A 679 12.24 29.50 -13.29
C HIS A 679 12.31 30.82 -14.07
N ARG A 680 13.51 31.37 -14.32
CA ARG A 680 13.69 32.59 -15.10
C ARG A 680 13.24 32.43 -16.55
N GLU A 681 13.62 31.33 -17.20
CA GLU A 681 13.20 31.00 -18.57
C GLU A 681 11.68 30.86 -18.67
N TRP A 682 11.07 30.20 -17.69
CA TRP A 682 9.62 30.04 -17.61
C TRP A 682 8.89 31.37 -17.44
N MET A 683 9.36 32.25 -16.55
CA MET A 683 8.80 33.59 -16.36
C MET A 683 8.87 34.43 -17.65
N GLN A 684 10.01 34.39 -18.36
CA GLN A 684 10.16 35.07 -19.64
C GLN A 684 9.18 34.54 -20.69
N ALA A 685 9.04 33.22 -20.80
CA ALA A 685 8.10 32.59 -21.74
C ALA A 685 6.62 32.89 -21.43
N ARG A 686 6.27 33.12 -20.16
CA ARG A 686 4.91 33.58 -19.79
C ARG A 686 4.68 35.04 -20.15
N SER A 687 5.67 35.90 -19.91
CA SER A 687 5.55 37.34 -20.19
C SER A 687 5.37 37.68 -21.67
N THR A 688 5.76 36.77 -22.58
CA THR A 688 5.60 36.93 -24.03
C THR A 688 4.29 36.35 -24.58
N ARG A 689 3.50 35.66 -23.75
CA ARG A 689 2.19 35.07 -24.12
C ARG A 689 1.00 35.89 -23.65
N VAL A 690 1.22 36.84 -22.74
CA VAL A 690 0.28 37.89 -22.31
C VAL A 690 0.53 39.11 -23.18
#